data_AF-A0A7X8YQ61-F1
#
_entry.id   AF-A0A7X8YQ61-F1
#
_cell.length_a   1.000
_cell.length_b   1.000
_cell.length_c   1.000
_cell.angle_alpha   90.00
_cell.angle_beta   90.00
_cell.angle_gamma   90.00
#
_symmetry.space_group_name_H-M   'P 1'
#
loop_
_entity.id
_entity.type
_entity.pdbx_description
1 polymer ?
#
loop_
_entity_poly.entity_id
_entity_poly.type
_entity_poly.pdbx_seq_one_letter_code
_entity_poly.pdbx_strand_id
1 'polypeptide(L)'
;MSYLPLNDPCPCGSGKEYGQCCAPGASCQVIHFPRGKRNNFRVVIDEALEDLILYARRYFPNWDNAAQAKFLSYSQGGEINQKFSPIFWQWYVLNYRFYSDVSPLIDFYLVEMEDILSDKMKTVYAALQKSFLSIYNVSWIRNNTVAVRDIFCGEEHIIERDFGSVTQFIEQGSLLYGRIAKLENASTVIGRPILINAEQKSYLLDEVNAVYLSENSHNREDICEFLRECAEVTSGLVMDVVQGIRKNRVKSKTLRLESRARKALLYKLNNSKRFNMLERHNNWLKFTWQEGQGVFKRLYIGEEALLVSADESADILFAARILEEMLACEKSEFIWQDGIVLANSEQEEEIQTELMVDKNLEDWLNLPHPELADLTPLEAMQDIKGRVLLENLLTDMEMLELIARSRGEYNYPTAVIRRTLGLDKNAVSREMSNPQAISIKVEKIRNRQQLSSYVTAYNWLSNEYAQVAAVIFDIYTNGKMDPRRLAWLLYLWCEFTTVHRPRVSRIQNWVAALEYTLSNCLGEEISYTKLSRAFGISTAMISRSAYIINRHFEKFPPNFKIELIHYPSWEELDHYEMVQSYEEVYHHLSIYAYTIGSKNPKLKEAVQSLYYEPVNTKARFWDELNKKIYGDFFENHYLLDYINANGSTLMNTFWDNQANRFPPYLREAAFRLMMSYVGAYRISPVGKSSLIFEDIFSGEQLEVYGRFGDNVHENIVPGMIGICRLLPLEKLSWVSDPMFIVLQDMQDIFERNFNVLTEELGGYDVSDPLYLKKRGEFLVKAYIRSIEEFEKEALNMVNQPLQSEWQYAHIICNEKAHNLIANNKQFRLLYIDGNRSSFMWDRFCAQGNYQWGYVLVKDSMIIITAPPGKDMNKFAKDIRRAFKCVDLVLAFRPAELGLKMLKELEGYMVADLANYFDENPAQSLILLRQDSFNNEEKEWQQGVFLLKLGSLLMDYLENKKKKKTDLI
;
A
#
# COMPACT_ATOMS: atom_id res chain seq x y z
N MET A 1 -39.63 -31.39 24.41
CA MET A 1 -40.55 -32.29 25.15
C MET A 1 -41.34 -33.12 24.15
N SER A 2 -41.60 -34.38 24.48
CA SER A 2 -42.20 -35.42 23.64
C SER A 2 -43.65 -35.14 23.24
N TYR A 3 -43.99 -35.38 21.97
CA TYR A 3 -45.33 -35.22 21.41
C TYR A 3 -46.26 -36.35 21.89
N LEU A 4 -47.18 -36.05 22.82
CA LEU A 4 -48.30 -36.94 23.17
C LEU A 4 -49.43 -36.79 22.12
N PRO A 5 -50.02 -37.90 21.62
CA PRO A 5 -51.15 -37.86 20.71
C PRO A 5 -52.36 -37.13 21.32
N LEU A 6 -53.07 -36.31 20.51
CA LEU A 6 -54.18 -35.45 20.97
C LEU A 6 -55.34 -36.22 21.62
N ASN A 7 -55.52 -37.50 21.28
CA ASN A 7 -56.64 -38.30 21.75
C ASN A 7 -56.32 -39.14 22.99
N ASP A 8 -55.07 -39.08 23.49
CA ASP A 8 -54.71 -39.79 24.72
C ASP A 8 -55.20 -39.03 25.95
N PRO A 9 -55.55 -39.74 27.05
CA PRO A 9 -55.96 -39.10 28.29
C PRO A 9 -54.86 -38.20 28.83
N CYS A 10 -55.23 -36.98 29.20
CA CYS A 10 -54.30 -35.93 29.58
C CYS A 10 -53.56 -36.28 30.90
N PRO A 11 -52.22 -36.19 30.94
CA PRO A 11 -51.43 -36.59 32.11
C PRO A 11 -51.60 -35.67 33.32
N CYS A 12 -52.35 -34.56 33.21
CA CYS A 12 -52.65 -33.67 34.34
C CYS A 12 -53.71 -34.25 35.32
N GLY A 13 -54.25 -35.44 35.04
CA GLY A 13 -55.20 -36.13 35.91
C GLY A 13 -56.65 -35.66 35.75
N SER A 14 -56.97 -34.89 34.72
CA SER A 14 -58.33 -34.37 34.46
C SER A 14 -59.30 -35.38 33.85
N GLY A 15 -58.81 -36.52 33.36
CA GLY A 15 -59.61 -37.58 32.73
C GLY A 15 -60.13 -37.25 31.32
N LYS A 16 -59.77 -36.10 30.73
CA LYS A 16 -60.13 -35.69 29.36
C LYS A 16 -59.00 -35.98 28.37
N GLU A 17 -59.31 -36.10 27.08
CA GLU A 17 -58.32 -36.21 26.01
C GLU A 17 -57.39 -34.97 25.98
N TYR A 18 -56.09 -35.18 25.73
CA TYR A 18 -55.04 -34.17 25.78
C TYR A 18 -55.35 -32.94 24.90
N GLY A 19 -55.91 -33.19 23.71
CA GLY A 19 -56.35 -32.21 22.73
C GLY A 19 -57.44 -31.25 23.23
N GLN A 20 -58.28 -31.69 24.17
CA GLN A 20 -59.38 -30.92 24.74
C GLN A 20 -59.08 -30.37 26.15
N CYS A 21 -57.88 -30.65 26.67
CA CYS A 21 -57.50 -30.25 28.02
C CYS A 21 -56.30 -29.30 28.01
N CYS A 22 -55.08 -29.83 27.95
CA CYS A 22 -53.87 -29.01 28.07
C CYS A 22 -53.30 -28.56 26.71
N ALA A 23 -53.70 -29.18 25.60
CA ALA A 23 -53.23 -28.80 24.26
C ALA A 23 -53.63 -27.37 23.82
N PRO A 24 -54.85 -26.84 24.07
CA PRO A 24 -55.22 -25.48 23.66
C PRO A 24 -54.46 -24.39 24.45
N GLY A 25 -53.93 -24.74 25.62
CA GLY A 25 -53.13 -23.86 26.48
C GLY A 25 -51.62 -23.94 26.25
N ALA A 26 -51.15 -24.72 25.28
CA ALA A 26 -49.73 -24.89 24.96
C ALA A 26 -49.11 -23.69 24.20
N SER A 27 -49.66 -22.48 24.34
CA SER A 27 -48.84 -21.28 24.17
C SER A 27 -47.83 -21.30 25.29
N CYS A 28 -46.65 -21.85 25.02
CA CYS A 28 -45.53 -21.90 25.96
C CYS A 28 -45.39 -20.53 26.61
N GLN A 29 -45.83 -20.39 27.86
CA GLN A 29 -45.49 -19.23 28.68
C GLN A 29 -44.00 -19.39 28.93
N VAL A 30 -43.20 -18.72 28.12
CA VAL A 30 -41.76 -18.60 28.38
C VAL A 30 -41.65 -17.75 29.65
N ILE A 31 -41.59 -18.42 30.80
CA ILE A 31 -41.26 -17.79 32.07
C ILE A 31 -39.75 -17.55 32.03
N HIS A 32 -39.35 -16.41 31.47
CA HIS A 32 -37.97 -15.95 31.55
C HIS A 32 -37.74 -15.40 32.95
N PHE A 33 -36.90 -16.09 33.73
CA PHE A 33 -36.39 -15.54 34.98
C PHE A 33 -35.30 -14.51 34.64
N PRO A 34 -35.47 -13.21 34.95
CA PRO A 34 -34.49 -12.17 34.65
C PRO A 34 -33.27 -12.29 35.59
N ARG A 35 -32.51 -13.38 35.45
CA ARG A 35 -31.32 -13.65 36.27
C ARG A 35 -30.24 -12.58 36.05
N GLY A 36 -30.18 -11.97 34.87
CA GLY A 36 -29.26 -10.86 34.57
C GLY A 36 -29.49 -9.62 35.44
N LYS A 37 -30.75 -9.27 35.70
CA LYS A 37 -31.13 -8.15 36.59
C LYS A 37 -30.94 -8.49 38.07
N ARG A 38 -31.07 -9.77 38.43
CA ARG A 38 -30.82 -10.26 39.80
C ARG A 38 -29.32 -10.29 40.15
N ASN A 39 -28.46 -10.49 39.15
CA ASN A 39 -27.00 -10.57 39.31
C ASN A 39 -26.25 -9.29 38.90
N ASN A 40 -26.96 -8.26 38.45
CA ASN A 40 -26.44 -6.99 37.91
C ASN A 40 -25.39 -7.16 36.80
N PHE A 41 -25.54 -8.14 35.91
CA PHE A 41 -24.53 -8.44 34.89
C PHE A 41 -24.25 -7.27 33.94
N ARG A 42 -25.24 -6.44 33.62
CA ARG A 42 -25.06 -5.24 32.79
C ARG A 42 -24.04 -4.28 33.42
N VAL A 43 -24.22 -3.97 34.71
CA VAL A 43 -23.31 -3.08 35.46
C VAL A 43 -21.90 -3.66 35.51
N VAL A 44 -21.77 -4.97 35.79
CA VAL A 44 -20.46 -5.63 35.87
C VAL A 44 -19.76 -5.70 34.50
N ILE A 45 -20.51 -5.87 33.40
CA ILE A 45 -19.95 -5.79 32.05
C ILE A 45 -19.47 -4.37 31.75
N ASP A 46 -20.28 -3.36 32.09
CA ASP A 46 -19.93 -1.96 31.85
C ASP A 46 -18.67 -1.56 32.65
N GLU A 47 -18.56 -2.00 33.92
CA GLU A 47 -17.35 -1.86 34.75
C GLU A 47 -16.14 -2.56 34.10
N ALA A 48 -16.29 -3.81 33.66
CA ALA A 48 -15.22 -4.58 33.03
C ALA A 48 -14.70 -3.93 31.73
N LEU A 49 -15.60 -3.33 30.93
CA LEU A 49 -15.23 -2.59 29.72
C LEU A 49 -14.55 -1.26 30.05
N GLU A 50 -15.01 -0.54 31.07
CA GLU A 50 -14.39 0.70 31.52
C GLU A 50 -12.96 0.46 32.01
N ASP A 51 -12.74 -0.61 32.79
CA ASP A 51 -11.40 -1.04 33.23
C ASP A 51 -10.47 -1.31 32.04
N LEU A 52 -10.95 -2.03 31.03
CA LEU A 52 -10.18 -2.31 29.81
C LEU A 52 -9.87 -1.03 29.01
N ILE A 53 -10.82 -0.09 28.91
CA ILE A 53 -10.61 1.18 28.21
C ILE A 53 -9.58 2.04 28.96
N LEU A 54 -9.65 2.08 30.29
CA LEU A 54 -8.68 2.79 31.13
C LEU A 54 -7.29 2.15 31.01
N TYR A 55 -7.21 0.82 31.01
CA TYR A 55 -5.98 0.08 30.76
C TYR A 55 -5.38 0.42 29.39
N ALA A 56 -6.20 0.40 28.33
CA ALA A 56 -5.79 0.74 26.99
C ALA A 56 -5.22 2.16 26.89
N ARG A 57 -5.91 3.15 27.49
CA ARG A 57 -5.45 4.55 27.51
C ARG A 57 -4.16 4.75 28.30
N ARG A 58 -3.95 3.97 29.36
CA ARG A 58 -2.79 4.10 30.23
C ARG A 58 -1.52 3.52 29.60
N TYR A 59 -1.62 2.35 28.97
CA TYR A 59 -0.46 1.60 28.52
C TYR A 59 -0.25 1.61 27.01
N PHE A 60 -1.27 1.94 26.22
CA PHE A 60 -1.21 2.00 24.76
C PHE A 60 -1.67 3.37 24.21
N PRO A 61 -1.05 4.48 24.64
CA PRO A 61 -1.38 5.79 24.08
C PRO A 61 -1.03 5.82 22.58
N ASN A 62 -1.87 6.47 21.77
CA ASN A 62 -1.72 6.69 20.32
C ASN A 62 -2.05 5.51 19.40
N TRP A 63 -2.39 4.33 19.94
CA TRP A 63 -2.82 3.18 19.12
C TRP A 63 -4.28 3.25 18.66
N ASP A 64 -5.06 4.14 19.26
CA ASP A 64 -6.44 4.40 18.86
C ASP A 64 -6.54 4.95 17.43
N ASN A 65 -5.56 5.72 16.94
CA ASN A 65 -5.54 6.18 15.54
C ASN A 65 -5.38 5.01 14.56
N ALA A 66 -4.44 4.10 14.82
CA ALA A 66 -4.23 2.90 14.00
C ALA A 66 -5.45 1.97 14.06
N ALA A 67 -6.04 1.83 15.25
CA ALA A 67 -7.26 1.06 15.43
C ALA A 67 -8.46 1.69 14.71
N GLN A 68 -8.61 3.01 14.72
CA GLN A 68 -9.66 3.72 13.97
C GLN A 68 -9.51 3.48 12.47
N ALA A 69 -8.30 3.61 11.93
CA ALA A 69 -8.03 3.33 10.52
C ALA A 69 -8.42 1.89 10.15
N LYS A 70 -8.07 0.90 11.00
CA LYS A 70 -8.48 -0.49 10.80
C LYS A 70 -10.00 -0.67 10.92
N PHE A 71 -10.65 -0.09 11.92
CA PHE A 71 -12.11 -0.18 12.10
C PHE A 71 -12.89 0.42 10.92
N LEU A 72 -12.34 1.45 10.28
CA LEU A 72 -12.91 2.14 9.11
C LEU A 72 -12.52 1.49 7.77
N SER A 73 -11.68 0.46 7.75
CA SER A 73 -11.16 -0.14 6.51
C SER A 73 -12.24 -0.69 5.56
N TYR A 74 -13.42 -0.99 6.09
CA TYR A 74 -14.58 -1.44 5.33
C TYR A 74 -15.70 -0.39 5.18
N SER A 75 -15.48 0.86 5.63
CA SER A 75 -16.43 1.97 5.56
C SER A 75 -15.98 3.05 4.58
N GLN A 76 -16.94 3.69 3.92
CA GLN A 76 -16.68 4.83 3.02
C GLN A 76 -16.96 6.20 3.67
N GLY A 77 -17.61 6.22 4.84
CA GLY A 77 -17.98 7.46 5.54
C GLY A 77 -16.81 8.24 6.15
N GLY A 78 -15.58 7.69 6.11
CA GLY A 78 -14.33 8.35 6.51
C GLY A 78 -14.18 8.66 8.01
N GLU A 79 -15.25 8.65 8.80
CA GLU A 79 -15.24 9.01 10.22
C GLU A 79 -16.18 8.13 11.07
N ILE A 80 -15.76 7.85 12.31
CA ILE A 80 -16.60 7.15 13.30
C ILE A 80 -17.56 8.15 13.94
N ASN A 81 -18.84 8.07 13.58
CA ASN A 81 -19.84 8.94 14.18
C ASN A 81 -20.06 8.64 15.69
N GLN A 82 -20.70 9.57 16.39
CA GLN A 82 -20.96 9.46 17.83
C GLN A 82 -21.77 8.20 18.24
N LYS A 83 -22.64 7.67 17.35
CA LYS A 83 -23.42 6.45 17.61
C LYS A 83 -22.54 5.18 17.58
N PHE A 84 -21.49 5.17 16.75
CA PHE A 84 -20.57 4.02 16.61
C PHE A 84 -19.37 4.10 17.56
N SER A 85 -19.09 5.26 18.16
CA SER A 85 -17.98 5.41 19.12
C SER A 85 -17.98 4.35 20.25
N PRO A 86 -19.12 4.01 20.91
CA PRO A 86 -19.14 2.93 21.90
C PRO A 86 -18.84 1.55 21.32
N ILE A 87 -19.27 1.27 20.07
CA ILE A 87 -19.00 0.00 19.39
C ILE A 87 -17.51 -0.10 19.04
N PHE A 88 -16.91 0.99 18.56
CA PHE A 88 -15.47 1.08 18.31
C PHE A 88 -14.67 0.74 19.57
N TRP A 89 -14.99 1.37 20.71
CA TRP A 89 -14.26 1.09 21.96
C TRP A 89 -14.43 -0.37 22.43
N GLN A 90 -15.63 -0.95 22.29
CA GLN A 90 -15.84 -2.38 22.57
C GLN A 90 -14.99 -3.27 21.68
N TRP A 91 -14.93 -2.99 20.37
CA TRP A 91 -14.09 -3.73 19.43
C TRP A 91 -12.59 -3.55 19.72
N TYR A 92 -12.15 -2.31 19.99
CA TYR A 92 -10.76 -1.99 20.24
C TYR A 92 -10.20 -2.79 21.43
N VAL A 93 -10.92 -2.82 22.55
CA VAL A 93 -10.41 -3.50 23.75
C VAL A 93 -10.59 -5.02 23.73
N LEU A 94 -11.52 -5.55 22.92
CA LEU A 94 -11.85 -6.98 22.89
C LEU A 94 -11.27 -7.75 21.69
N ASN A 95 -11.06 -7.10 20.55
CA ASN A 95 -10.73 -7.76 19.28
C ASN A 95 -9.53 -7.16 18.54
N TYR A 96 -9.15 -5.91 18.81
CA TYR A 96 -8.03 -5.30 18.10
C TYR A 96 -6.71 -5.98 18.48
N ARG A 97 -5.94 -6.34 17.46
CA ARG A 97 -4.60 -6.91 17.54
C ARG A 97 -3.61 -5.90 16.98
N PHE A 98 -2.55 -5.63 17.74
CA PHE A 98 -1.47 -4.73 17.32
C PHE A 98 -0.67 -5.31 16.13
N TYR A 99 -0.50 -6.64 16.12
CA TYR A 99 0.12 -7.42 15.03
C TYR A 99 -0.68 -8.71 14.80
N SER A 100 -0.59 -9.30 13.61
CA SER A 100 -1.38 -10.47 13.20
C SER A 100 -1.13 -11.72 14.07
N ASP A 101 0.06 -11.84 14.63
CA ASP A 101 0.52 -12.94 15.49
C ASP A 101 0.36 -12.66 16.99
N VAL A 102 -0.16 -11.48 17.35
CA VAL A 102 -0.31 -11.03 18.74
C VAL A 102 -1.76 -11.11 19.20
N SER A 103 -1.95 -11.50 20.46
CA SER A 103 -3.26 -11.56 21.12
C SER A 103 -3.95 -10.19 21.24
N PRO A 104 -5.29 -10.12 21.34
CA PRO A 104 -6.01 -8.87 21.56
C PRO A 104 -5.73 -8.24 22.94
N LEU A 105 -6.07 -6.95 23.10
CA LEU A 105 -5.81 -6.17 24.32
C LEU A 105 -6.32 -6.82 25.61
N ILE A 106 -7.51 -7.44 25.57
CA ILE A 106 -8.11 -8.15 26.71
C ILE A 106 -7.21 -9.27 27.26
N ASP A 107 -6.42 -9.94 26.43
CA ASP A 107 -5.55 -11.03 26.88
C ASP A 107 -4.38 -10.51 27.72
N PHE A 108 -3.80 -9.36 27.34
CA PHE A 108 -2.76 -8.69 28.13
C PHE A 108 -3.30 -8.27 29.50
N TYR A 109 -4.49 -7.68 29.52
CA TYR A 109 -5.14 -7.29 30.77
C TYR A 109 -5.39 -8.49 31.69
N LEU A 110 -5.87 -9.61 31.13
CA LEU A 110 -6.15 -10.82 31.90
C LEU A 110 -4.89 -11.46 32.48
N VAL A 111 -3.78 -11.47 31.74
CA VAL A 111 -2.49 -11.98 32.23
C VAL A 111 -1.95 -11.10 33.36
N GLU A 112 -2.03 -9.77 33.23
CA GLU A 112 -1.51 -8.84 34.24
C GLU A 112 -2.36 -8.83 35.52
N MET A 113 -3.69 -8.99 35.39
CA MET A 113 -4.64 -8.90 36.51
C MET A 113 -5.07 -10.26 37.06
N GLU A 114 -4.45 -11.37 36.64
CA GLU A 114 -4.88 -12.75 36.96
C GLU A 114 -5.06 -13.00 38.46
N ASP A 115 -4.13 -12.49 39.28
CA ASP A 115 -4.09 -12.65 40.73
C ASP A 115 -5.04 -11.68 41.48
N ILE A 116 -5.54 -10.65 40.80
CA ILE A 116 -6.34 -9.56 41.38
C ILE A 116 -7.84 -9.77 41.07
N LEU A 117 -8.15 -10.36 39.93
CA LEU A 117 -9.53 -10.53 39.46
C LEU A 117 -10.30 -11.57 40.28
N SER A 118 -11.50 -11.18 40.74
CA SER A 118 -12.45 -12.12 41.36
C SER A 118 -12.96 -13.16 40.36
N ASP A 119 -13.37 -14.34 40.84
CA ASP A 119 -13.96 -15.41 40.00
C ASP A 119 -15.16 -14.93 39.17
N LYS A 120 -15.95 -14.00 39.73
CA LYS A 120 -17.06 -13.36 39.03
C LYS A 120 -16.56 -12.55 37.83
N MET A 121 -15.52 -11.74 38.00
CA MET A 121 -14.92 -10.96 36.90
C MET A 121 -14.25 -11.84 35.86
N LYS A 122 -13.55 -12.91 36.28
CA LYS A 122 -12.98 -13.91 35.36
C LYS A 122 -14.05 -14.52 34.45
N THR A 123 -15.22 -14.83 35.01
CA THR A 123 -16.38 -15.33 34.25
C THR A 123 -16.90 -14.29 33.25
N VAL A 124 -16.92 -13.00 33.64
CA VAL A 124 -17.34 -11.91 32.76
C VAL A 124 -16.36 -11.71 31.60
N TYR A 125 -15.07 -11.61 31.86
CA TYR A 125 -14.07 -11.47 30.80
C TYR A 125 -14.03 -12.67 29.86
N ALA A 126 -14.19 -13.90 30.38
CA ALA A 126 -14.30 -15.09 29.53
C ALA A 126 -15.54 -15.04 28.60
N ALA A 127 -16.66 -14.48 29.07
CA ALA A 127 -17.83 -14.25 28.23
C ALA A 127 -17.59 -13.14 27.20
N LEU A 128 -16.85 -12.08 27.57
CA LEU A 128 -16.46 -11.00 26.66
C LEU A 128 -15.53 -11.49 25.55
N GLN A 129 -14.50 -12.29 25.86
CA GLN A 129 -13.59 -12.90 24.89
C GLN A 129 -14.32 -13.77 23.84
N LYS A 130 -15.37 -14.49 24.27
CA LYS A 130 -16.15 -15.36 23.36
C LYS A 130 -17.20 -14.60 22.53
N SER A 131 -17.59 -13.41 22.97
CA SER A 131 -18.59 -12.58 22.30
C SER A 131 -18.03 -11.91 21.04
N PHE A 132 -18.91 -11.58 20.09
CA PHE A 132 -18.56 -10.89 18.85
C PHE A 132 -19.67 -9.91 18.45
N LEU A 133 -19.33 -8.99 17.53
CA LEU A 133 -20.29 -8.06 16.96
C LEU A 133 -21.03 -8.73 15.80
N SER A 134 -22.36 -8.66 15.81
CA SER A 134 -23.18 -9.25 14.76
C SER A 134 -24.50 -8.50 14.58
N ILE A 135 -25.28 -8.94 13.59
CA ILE A 135 -26.61 -8.44 13.28
C ILE A 135 -27.63 -9.50 13.66
N TYR A 136 -28.59 -9.10 14.50
CA TYR A 136 -29.63 -9.98 14.99
C TYR A 136 -31.00 -9.52 14.51
N ASN A 137 -31.76 -10.44 13.94
CA ASN A 137 -33.16 -10.24 13.58
C ASN A 137 -34.06 -10.51 14.78
N VAL A 138 -35.00 -9.61 15.07
CA VAL A 138 -35.98 -9.79 16.16
C VAL A 138 -37.04 -10.80 15.74
N SER A 139 -36.98 -11.99 16.33
CA SER A 139 -37.91 -13.09 16.04
C SER A 139 -39.27 -12.90 16.68
N TRP A 140 -39.31 -12.48 17.96
CA TRP A 140 -40.54 -12.18 18.69
C TRP A 140 -40.26 -11.30 19.92
N ILE A 141 -41.29 -10.60 20.40
CA ILE A 141 -41.25 -9.76 21.60
C ILE A 141 -42.34 -10.22 22.56
N ARG A 142 -41.99 -10.47 23.83
CA ARG A 142 -42.96 -10.84 24.88
C ARG A 142 -42.60 -10.15 26.18
N ASN A 143 -43.51 -9.34 26.72
CA ASN A 143 -43.32 -8.57 27.96
C ASN A 143 -41.99 -7.78 27.92
N ASN A 144 -41.09 -8.07 28.88
CA ASN A 144 -39.77 -7.47 29.01
C ASN A 144 -38.66 -8.33 28.37
N THR A 145 -38.99 -9.22 27.43
CA THR A 145 -38.02 -10.08 26.75
C THR A 145 -38.17 -10.02 25.24
N VAL A 146 -37.03 -10.12 24.56
CA VAL A 146 -36.93 -10.19 23.11
C VAL A 146 -36.13 -11.43 22.74
N ALA A 147 -36.63 -12.22 21.79
CA ALA A 147 -35.82 -13.23 21.13
C ALA A 147 -35.25 -12.65 19.85
N VAL A 148 -33.94 -12.80 19.72
CA VAL A 148 -33.19 -12.34 18.57
C VAL A 148 -32.42 -13.52 17.97
N ARG A 149 -32.31 -13.53 16.65
CA ARG A 149 -31.59 -14.57 15.90
C ARG A 149 -30.52 -13.93 15.05
N ASP A 150 -29.29 -14.38 15.20
CA ASP A 150 -28.16 -13.96 14.37
C ASP A 150 -28.44 -14.28 12.89
N ILE A 151 -28.25 -13.30 11.99
CA ILE A 151 -28.57 -13.49 10.57
C ILE A 151 -27.51 -14.32 9.81
N PHE A 152 -26.33 -14.50 10.38
CA PHE A 152 -25.18 -15.19 9.79
C PHE A 152 -25.07 -16.62 10.31
N CYS A 153 -24.86 -16.79 11.62
CA CYS A 153 -24.68 -18.11 12.22
C CYS A 153 -26.00 -18.78 12.64
N GLY A 154 -27.09 -18.01 12.70
CA GLY A 154 -28.41 -18.53 13.06
C GLY A 154 -28.63 -18.78 14.55
N GLU A 155 -27.67 -18.43 15.42
CA GLU A 155 -27.80 -18.56 16.87
C GLU A 155 -28.96 -17.72 17.43
N GLU A 156 -29.73 -18.31 18.36
CA GLU A 156 -30.88 -17.66 18.99
C GLU A 156 -30.57 -17.27 20.44
N HIS A 157 -30.88 -16.01 20.79
CA HIS A 157 -30.69 -15.46 22.13
C HIS A 157 -31.99 -14.87 22.65
N ILE A 158 -32.29 -15.12 23.93
CA ILE A 158 -33.36 -14.45 24.66
C ILE A 158 -32.73 -13.44 25.60
N ILE A 159 -33.09 -12.17 25.43
CA ILE A 159 -32.49 -11.02 26.12
C ILE A 159 -33.57 -10.12 26.73
N GLU A 160 -33.18 -9.28 27.70
CA GLU A 160 -34.08 -8.28 28.28
C GLU A 160 -34.38 -7.18 27.27
N ARG A 161 -35.64 -6.73 27.24
CA ARG A 161 -36.12 -5.63 26.38
C ARG A 161 -35.71 -4.28 26.98
N ASP A 162 -34.42 -3.98 26.97
CA ASP A 162 -33.86 -2.73 27.48
C ASP A 162 -32.67 -2.26 26.63
N PHE A 163 -33.01 -1.54 25.56
CA PHE A 163 -32.08 -1.03 24.55
C PHE A 163 -31.92 0.50 24.63
N GLY A 164 -32.31 1.13 25.74
CA GLY A 164 -32.34 2.58 25.88
C GLY A 164 -33.39 3.25 24.99
N SER A 165 -33.05 4.38 24.36
CA SER A 165 -33.98 5.20 23.56
C SER A 165 -34.55 4.48 22.34
N VAL A 166 -33.89 3.43 21.84
CA VAL A 166 -34.37 2.67 20.68
C VAL A 166 -35.40 1.59 21.03
N THR A 167 -35.60 1.28 22.31
CA THR A 167 -36.51 0.20 22.79
C THR A 167 -37.94 0.34 22.26
N GLN A 168 -38.40 1.58 22.09
CA GLN A 168 -39.75 1.89 21.61
C GLN A 168 -39.94 1.67 20.10
N PHE A 169 -38.85 1.63 19.32
CA PHE A 169 -38.88 1.46 17.87
C PHE A 169 -38.60 0.02 17.43
N ILE A 170 -38.39 -0.89 18.37
CA ILE A 170 -38.09 -2.29 18.09
C ILE A 170 -39.38 -3.09 17.96
N GLU A 171 -39.55 -3.69 16.80
CA GLU A 171 -40.68 -4.52 16.41
C GLU A 171 -40.19 -5.90 15.93
N GLN A 172 -41.11 -6.82 15.71
CA GLN A 172 -40.77 -8.11 15.09
C GLN A 172 -40.25 -7.88 13.67
N GLY A 173 -39.10 -8.47 13.34
CA GLY A 173 -38.40 -8.26 12.07
C GLY A 173 -37.39 -7.10 12.06
N SER A 174 -37.30 -6.31 13.14
CA SER A 174 -36.24 -5.31 13.28
C SER A 174 -34.85 -5.96 13.28
N LEU A 175 -33.86 -5.28 12.71
CA LEU A 175 -32.46 -5.69 12.74
C LEU A 175 -31.70 -4.88 13.79
N LEU A 176 -30.96 -5.58 14.66
CA LEU A 176 -30.16 -5.00 15.73
C LEU A 176 -28.70 -5.35 15.51
N TYR A 177 -27.86 -4.35 15.32
CA TYR A 177 -26.42 -4.53 15.31
C TYR A 177 -25.83 -4.27 16.70
N GLY A 178 -25.09 -5.22 17.23
CA GLY A 178 -24.51 -5.12 18.56
C GLY A 178 -23.78 -6.39 18.95
N ARG A 179 -23.41 -6.48 20.22
CA ARG A 179 -22.69 -7.61 20.80
C ARG A 179 -23.54 -8.26 21.89
N ILE A 180 -23.65 -9.58 21.87
CA ILE A 180 -24.32 -10.36 22.90
C ILE A 180 -23.28 -11.21 23.64
N ALA A 181 -23.22 -11.07 24.96
CA ALA A 181 -22.42 -11.92 25.83
C ALA A 181 -23.30 -12.95 26.55
N LYS A 182 -22.83 -14.20 26.57
CA LYS A 182 -23.50 -15.32 27.26
C LYS A 182 -22.80 -15.58 28.60
N LEU A 183 -23.47 -15.23 29.67
CA LEU A 183 -23.02 -15.40 31.05
C LEU A 183 -23.84 -16.53 31.70
N GLU A 184 -23.19 -17.66 31.96
CA GLU A 184 -23.84 -18.86 32.47
C GLU A 184 -25.07 -19.25 31.60
N ASN A 185 -26.28 -19.06 32.13
CA ASN A 185 -27.56 -19.36 31.48
C ASN A 185 -28.32 -18.09 31.02
N ALA A 186 -27.68 -16.93 30.96
CA ALA A 186 -28.28 -15.66 30.55
C ALA A 186 -27.51 -15.02 29.39
N SER A 187 -28.25 -14.51 28.39
CA SER A 187 -27.68 -13.68 27.32
C SER A 187 -27.95 -12.21 27.63
N THR A 188 -26.94 -11.35 27.48
CA THR A 188 -27.05 -9.91 27.74
C THR A 188 -26.44 -9.14 26.57
N VAL A 189 -27.14 -8.10 26.11
CA VAL A 189 -26.60 -7.17 25.10
C VAL A 189 -25.63 -6.22 25.76
N ILE A 190 -24.47 -6.04 25.13
CA ILE A 190 -23.41 -5.15 25.60
C ILE A 190 -23.65 -3.75 25.04
N GLY A 191 -23.66 -2.75 25.91
CA GLY A 191 -23.93 -1.37 25.53
C GLY A 191 -25.33 -1.15 24.95
N ARG A 192 -25.42 -0.35 23.88
CA ARG A 192 -26.67 -0.06 23.16
C ARG A 192 -26.55 -0.54 21.72
N PRO A 193 -27.46 -1.40 21.24
CA PRO A 193 -27.44 -1.83 19.86
C PRO A 193 -27.89 -0.71 18.92
N ILE A 194 -27.45 -0.80 17.66
CA ILE A 194 -27.82 0.09 16.58
C ILE A 194 -28.98 -0.55 15.81
N LEU A 195 -30.06 0.20 15.63
CA LEU A 195 -31.22 -0.23 14.84
C LEU A 195 -30.92 -0.05 13.35
N ILE A 196 -31.11 -1.10 12.56
CA ILE A 196 -30.94 -1.10 11.11
C ILE A 196 -32.31 -1.28 10.44
N ASN A 197 -32.53 -0.63 9.29
CA ASN A 197 -33.72 -0.85 8.47
C ASN A 197 -33.76 -2.33 8.00
N ALA A 198 -34.88 -3.01 8.25
CA ALA A 198 -35.07 -4.42 7.91
C ALA A 198 -34.89 -4.74 6.42
N GLU A 199 -35.11 -3.78 5.53
CA GLU A 199 -34.88 -3.91 4.08
C GLU A 199 -33.41 -4.19 3.73
N GLN A 200 -32.49 -3.83 4.62
CA GLN A 200 -31.05 -3.97 4.40
C GLN A 200 -30.52 -5.37 4.73
N LYS A 201 -31.40 -6.27 5.19
CA LYS A 201 -31.02 -7.64 5.61
C LYS A 201 -30.27 -8.39 4.51
N SER A 202 -30.84 -8.44 3.30
CA SER A 202 -30.26 -9.19 2.19
C SER A 202 -28.92 -8.60 1.75
N TYR A 203 -28.83 -7.28 1.65
CA TYR A 203 -27.60 -6.59 1.30
C TYR A 203 -26.47 -6.88 2.32
N LEU A 204 -26.73 -6.71 3.61
CA LEU A 204 -25.74 -6.95 4.66
C LEU A 204 -25.32 -8.42 4.75
N LEU A 205 -26.27 -9.34 4.54
CA LEU A 205 -25.98 -10.78 4.49
C LEU A 205 -25.04 -11.10 3.32
N ASP A 206 -25.36 -10.59 2.13
CA ASP A 206 -24.60 -10.85 0.91
C ASP A 206 -23.19 -10.26 0.98
N GLU A 207 -23.04 -9.01 1.42
CA GLU A 207 -21.73 -8.33 1.44
C GLU A 207 -20.79 -8.94 2.49
N VAL A 208 -21.28 -9.25 3.69
CA VAL A 208 -20.44 -9.90 4.72
C VAL A 208 -20.03 -11.30 4.28
N ASN A 209 -20.96 -12.07 3.69
CA ASN A 209 -20.63 -13.40 3.15
C ASN A 209 -19.63 -13.32 1.98
N ALA A 210 -19.71 -12.28 1.14
CA ALA A 210 -18.72 -12.09 0.07
C ALA A 210 -17.31 -11.89 0.64
N VAL A 211 -17.16 -11.09 1.70
CA VAL A 211 -15.87 -10.89 2.37
C VAL A 211 -15.39 -12.18 3.04
N TYR A 212 -16.28 -12.85 3.77
CA TYR A 212 -16.01 -14.15 4.40
C TYR A 212 -15.45 -15.15 3.38
N LEU A 213 -16.06 -15.27 2.21
CA LEU A 213 -15.58 -16.17 1.16
C LEU A 213 -14.24 -15.74 0.56
N SER A 214 -14.00 -14.43 0.39
CA SER A 214 -12.73 -13.93 -0.17
C SER A 214 -11.53 -14.11 0.77
N GLU A 215 -11.72 -13.92 2.08
CA GLU A 215 -10.64 -14.05 3.08
C GLU A 215 -10.37 -15.52 3.46
N ASN A 216 -11.30 -16.44 3.19
CA ASN A 216 -11.25 -17.84 3.64
C ASN A 216 -10.58 -18.83 2.68
N SER A 217 -9.80 -18.37 1.70
CA SER A 217 -8.99 -19.27 0.86
C SER A 217 -7.94 -20.07 1.67
N HIS A 218 -7.70 -19.75 2.96
CA HIS A 218 -6.63 -20.33 3.79
C HIS A 218 -7.00 -20.66 5.27
N ASN A 219 -8.04 -21.50 5.54
CA ASN A 219 -8.31 -22.16 6.84
C ASN A 219 -9.23 -21.49 7.91
N ARG A 220 -10.35 -20.85 7.57
CA ARG A 220 -11.40 -20.58 8.59
C ARG A 220 -12.72 -21.25 8.20
N GLU A 221 -13.13 -22.25 8.98
CA GLU A 221 -14.36 -23.04 8.72
C GLU A 221 -15.60 -22.51 9.47
N ASP A 222 -15.45 -21.55 10.40
CA ASP A 222 -16.54 -21.05 11.26
C ASP A 222 -16.82 -19.54 11.08
N ILE A 223 -18.04 -19.20 10.64
CA ILE A 223 -18.51 -17.83 10.49
C ILE A 223 -18.54 -17.05 11.82
N CYS A 224 -18.74 -17.73 12.96
CA CYS A 224 -18.67 -17.09 14.28
C CYS A 224 -17.24 -16.64 14.61
N GLU A 225 -16.23 -17.39 14.18
CA GLU A 225 -14.83 -17.00 14.34
C GLU A 225 -14.48 -15.82 13.44
N PHE A 226 -14.95 -15.82 12.19
CA PHE A 226 -14.82 -14.67 11.30
C PHE A 226 -15.46 -13.40 11.87
N LEU A 227 -16.70 -13.48 12.37
CA LEU A 227 -17.37 -12.33 13.00
C LEU A 227 -16.64 -11.81 14.25
N ARG A 228 -15.86 -12.67 14.92
CA ARG A 228 -15.04 -12.29 16.07
C ARG A 228 -13.72 -11.62 15.65
N GLU A 229 -13.04 -12.17 14.66
CA GLU A 229 -11.71 -11.70 14.25
C GLU A 229 -11.76 -10.54 13.24
N CYS A 230 -12.82 -10.45 12.43
CA CYS A 230 -13.01 -9.47 11.36
C CYS A 230 -14.25 -8.58 11.58
N ALA A 231 -14.54 -8.23 12.83
CA ALA A 231 -15.71 -7.42 13.19
C ALA A 231 -15.72 -6.01 12.54
N GLU A 232 -14.58 -5.49 12.10
CA GLU A 232 -14.47 -4.27 11.29
C GLU A 232 -15.27 -4.35 9.99
N VAL A 233 -15.44 -5.56 9.41
CA VAL A 233 -16.23 -5.78 8.19
C VAL A 233 -17.69 -5.46 8.42
N THR A 234 -18.31 -6.09 9.43
CA THR A 234 -19.72 -5.85 9.76
C THR A 234 -19.94 -4.44 10.27
N SER A 235 -18.99 -3.91 11.05
CA SER A 235 -19.03 -2.53 11.55
C SER A 235 -19.04 -1.51 10.41
N GLY A 236 -18.11 -1.64 9.46
CA GLY A 236 -17.98 -0.74 8.32
C GLY A 236 -19.23 -0.71 7.45
N LEU A 237 -19.75 -1.89 7.09
CA LEU A 237 -20.95 -2.01 6.26
C LEU A 237 -22.21 -1.45 6.96
N VAL A 238 -22.35 -1.68 8.27
CA VAL A 238 -23.48 -1.13 9.04
C VAL A 238 -23.36 0.40 9.19
N MET A 239 -22.15 0.93 9.34
CA MET A 239 -21.91 2.38 9.32
C MET A 239 -22.39 3.01 8.00
N ASP A 240 -21.98 2.44 6.88
CA ASP A 240 -22.34 2.92 5.54
C ASP A 240 -23.86 2.87 5.32
N VAL A 241 -24.51 1.74 5.63
CA VAL A 241 -25.96 1.58 5.49
C VAL A 241 -26.74 2.57 6.35
N VAL A 242 -26.29 2.83 7.58
CA VAL A 242 -26.95 3.82 8.47
C VAL A 242 -26.79 5.25 7.94
N GLN A 243 -25.75 5.53 7.15
CA GLN A 243 -25.54 6.80 6.45
C GLN A 243 -26.25 6.86 5.09
N GLY A 244 -26.93 5.78 4.67
CA GLY A 244 -27.58 5.69 3.36
C GLY A 244 -26.62 5.37 2.21
N ILE A 245 -25.38 4.98 2.52
CA ILE A 245 -24.38 4.55 1.55
C ILE A 245 -24.59 3.05 1.28
N ARG A 246 -24.79 2.70 0.01
CA ARG A 246 -24.89 1.29 -0.44
C ARG A 246 -24.00 1.11 -1.65
N LYS A 247 -22.93 0.33 -1.50
CA LYS A 247 -22.06 -0.08 -2.61
C LYS A 247 -21.89 -1.59 -2.58
N ASN A 248 -22.11 -2.23 -3.71
CA ASN A 248 -21.98 -3.67 -3.84
C ASN A 248 -20.55 -4.02 -4.28
N ARG A 249 -19.92 -5.00 -3.60
CA ARG A 249 -18.64 -5.57 -4.02
C ARG A 249 -18.82 -6.49 -5.22
N VAL A 250 -17.76 -6.64 -6.01
CA VAL A 250 -17.74 -7.58 -7.12
C VAL A 250 -17.77 -9.01 -6.56
N LYS A 251 -18.93 -9.63 -6.75
CA LYS A 251 -19.23 -11.05 -6.75
C LYS A 251 -18.47 -11.81 -7.84
N SER A 252 -17.80 -12.93 -7.58
CA SER A 252 -17.23 -13.79 -8.63
C SER A 252 -17.46 -15.27 -8.37
N LYS A 253 -17.74 -16.05 -9.41
CA LYS A 253 -17.76 -17.53 -9.39
C LYS A 253 -17.02 -18.09 -10.59
N THR A 254 -16.23 -19.13 -10.36
CA THR A 254 -15.43 -19.81 -11.38
C THR A 254 -15.95 -21.23 -11.63
N LEU A 255 -16.01 -21.63 -12.91
CA LEU A 255 -16.31 -23.00 -13.33
C LEU A 255 -15.17 -23.51 -14.23
N ARG A 256 -14.58 -24.66 -13.86
CA ARG A 256 -13.59 -25.33 -14.70
C ARG A 256 -14.26 -25.91 -15.95
N LEU A 257 -13.61 -25.70 -17.10
CA LEU A 257 -14.11 -26.08 -18.40
C LEU A 257 -13.14 -27.01 -19.12
N GLU A 258 -13.65 -28.13 -19.62
CA GLU A 258 -12.91 -28.96 -20.57
C GLU A 258 -12.87 -28.31 -21.97
N SER A 259 -11.81 -28.59 -22.74
CA SER A 259 -11.59 -28.00 -24.08
C SER A 259 -12.77 -28.21 -25.05
N ARG A 260 -13.48 -29.33 -24.94
CA ARG A 260 -14.66 -29.65 -25.76
C ARG A 260 -15.88 -28.80 -25.36
N ALA A 261 -16.18 -28.74 -24.06
CA ALA A 261 -17.23 -27.91 -23.47
C ALA A 261 -17.06 -26.44 -23.86
N ARG A 262 -15.82 -25.94 -23.76
CA ARG A 262 -15.46 -24.56 -24.14
C ARG A 262 -15.86 -24.23 -25.57
N LYS A 263 -15.51 -25.09 -26.54
CA LYS A 263 -15.84 -24.86 -27.96
C LYS A 263 -17.35 -24.84 -28.20
N ALA A 264 -18.09 -25.75 -27.58
CA ALA A 264 -19.55 -25.81 -27.68
C ALA A 264 -20.20 -24.57 -27.06
N LEU A 265 -19.72 -24.13 -25.89
CA LEU A 265 -20.18 -22.94 -25.20
C LEU A 265 -19.93 -21.67 -26.03
N LEU A 266 -18.73 -21.50 -26.58
CA LEU A 266 -18.40 -20.34 -27.41
C LEU A 266 -19.27 -20.26 -28.67
N TYR A 267 -19.58 -21.40 -29.30
CA TYR A 267 -20.51 -21.42 -30.42
C TYR A 267 -21.93 -20.97 -30.00
N LYS A 268 -22.40 -21.41 -28.84
CA LYS A 268 -23.72 -21.02 -28.32
C LYS A 268 -23.77 -19.56 -27.88
N LEU A 269 -22.72 -19.05 -27.23
CA LEU A 269 -22.62 -17.66 -26.79
C LEU A 269 -22.56 -16.69 -27.96
N ASN A 270 -21.76 -16.97 -28.99
CA ASN A 270 -21.69 -16.12 -30.18
C ASN A 270 -23.02 -16.03 -30.96
N ASN A 271 -23.88 -17.04 -30.82
CA ASN A 271 -25.21 -17.07 -31.44
C ASN A 271 -26.33 -16.62 -30.48
N SER A 272 -26.00 -16.35 -29.21
CA SER A 272 -26.95 -15.90 -28.21
C SER A 272 -27.20 -14.40 -28.35
N LYS A 273 -28.46 -13.98 -28.18
CA LYS A 273 -28.80 -12.55 -28.03
C LYS A 273 -28.68 -12.06 -26.58
N ARG A 274 -28.43 -12.95 -25.63
CA ARG A 274 -28.39 -12.63 -24.19
C ARG A 274 -27.00 -12.16 -23.73
N PHE A 275 -25.95 -12.68 -24.35
CA PHE A 275 -24.56 -12.32 -24.03
C PHE A 275 -23.94 -11.56 -25.19
N ASN A 276 -23.34 -10.41 -24.90
CA ASN A 276 -22.64 -9.57 -25.87
C ASN A 276 -21.14 -9.69 -25.63
N MET A 277 -20.39 -10.02 -26.68
CA MET A 277 -18.92 -10.03 -26.61
C MET A 277 -18.40 -8.59 -26.59
N LEU A 278 -17.59 -8.27 -25.58
CA LEU A 278 -16.97 -6.96 -25.41
C LEU A 278 -15.56 -6.94 -26.02
N GLU A 279 -14.77 -7.99 -25.77
CA GLU A 279 -13.35 -8.00 -26.12
C GLU A 279 -12.81 -9.41 -26.36
N ARG A 280 -11.79 -9.49 -27.22
CA ARG A 280 -10.98 -10.69 -27.42
C ARG A 280 -9.54 -10.39 -27.00
N HIS A 281 -9.15 -10.92 -25.85
CA HIS A 281 -7.77 -10.88 -25.38
C HIS A 281 -7.05 -12.18 -25.77
N ASN A 282 -5.72 -12.20 -25.68
CA ASN A 282 -4.95 -13.41 -25.99
C ASN A 282 -5.27 -14.55 -25.00
N ASN A 283 -5.53 -14.20 -23.73
CA ASN A 283 -5.74 -15.16 -22.64
C ASN A 283 -7.23 -15.44 -22.35
N TRP A 284 -8.15 -14.52 -22.70
CA TRP A 284 -9.58 -14.67 -22.42
C TRP A 284 -10.49 -13.99 -23.44
N LEU A 285 -11.74 -14.43 -23.45
CA LEU A 285 -12.84 -13.77 -24.15
C LEU A 285 -13.76 -13.11 -23.13
N LYS A 286 -14.06 -11.82 -23.32
CA LYS A 286 -14.85 -11.00 -22.40
C LYS A 286 -16.26 -10.78 -22.94
N PHE A 287 -17.26 -11.02 -22.10
CA PHE A 287 -18.69 -10.86 -22.40
C PHE A 287 -19.41 -10.06 -21.30
N THR A 288 -20.57 -9.51 -21.63
CA THR A 288 -21.54 -8.90 -20.70
C THR A 288 -22.97 -9.32 -21.05
N TRP A 289 -23.93 -9.12 -20.15
CA TRP A 289 -25.36 -9.36 -20.38
C TRP A 289 -26.21 -8.25 -19.75
N GLN A 290 -27.40 -8.02 -20.29
CA GLN A 290 -28.28 -6.92 -19.84
C GLN A 290 -29.27 -7.34 -18.74
N GLU A 291 -29.77 -8.57 -18.77
CA GLU A 291 -30.72 -9.09 -17.79
C GLU A 291 -30.11 -9.05 -16.36
N GLY A 292 -30.92 -8.78 -15.33
CA GLY A 292 -30.44 -8.68 -13.94
C GLY A 292 -30.65 -7.31 -13.30
N GLN A 293 -30.37 -7.21 -12.01
CA GLN A 293 -30.57 -5.99 -11.20
C GLN A 293 -29.29 -5.14 -11.06
N GLY A 294 -28.14 -5.78 -11.15
CA GLY A 294 -26.81 -5.19 -11.03
C GLY A 294 -26.40 -4.37 -12.24
N VAL A 295 -25.59 -3.34 -11.99
CA VAL A 295 -25.02 -2.46 -13.02
C VAL A 295 -23.79 -3.14 -13.63
N PHE A 296 -22.97 -3.77 -12.80
CA PHE A 296 -21.76 -4.45 -13.22
C PHE A 296 -21.98 -5.96 -13.44
N LYS A 297 -21.73 -6.41 -14.67
CA LYS A 297 -21.88 -7.82 -15.09
C LYS A 297 -20.79 -8.17 -16.11
N ARG A 298 -19.98 -9.19 -15.84
CA ARG A 298 -18.88 -9.63 -16.70
C ARG A 298 -18.74 -11.15 -16.72
N LEU A 299 -18.50 -11.70 -17.89
CA LEU A 299 -18.19 -13.11 -18.11
C LEU A 299 -16.85 -13.19 -18.84
N TYR A 300 -15.88 -13.85 -18.21
CA TYR A 300 -14.57 -14.14 -18.80
C TYR A 300 -14.50 -15.62 -19.15
N ILE A 301 -13.98 -15.95 -20.32
CA ILE A 301 -13.77 -17.34 -20.75
C ILE A 301 -12.30 -17.49 -21.11
N GLY A 302 -11.55 -18.13 -20.22
CA GLY A 302 -10.15 -18.52 -20.41
C GLY A 302 -10.02 -19.85 -21.15
N GLU A 303 -8.83 -20.47 -21.04
CA GLU A 303 -8.57 -21.78 -21.66
C GLU A 303 -9.18 -22.96 -20.92
N GLU A 304 -9.08 -22.94 -19.58
CA GLU A 304 -9.47 -24.05 -18.71
C GLU A 304 -10.60 -23.68 -17.73
N ALA A 305 -11.05 -22.43 -17.75
CA ALA A 305 -12.08 -21.95 -16.84
C ALA A 305 -12.93 -20.84 -17.48
N LEU A 306 -14.15 -20.70 -16.98
CA LEU A 306 -14.96 -19.50 -17.17
C LEU A 306 -15.23 -18.87 -15.80
N LEU A 307 -15.32 -17.55 -15.80
CA LEU A 307 -15.55 -16.73 -14.63
C LEU A 307 -16.76 -15.83 -14.86
N VAL A 308 -17.72 -15.89 -13.96
CA VAL A 308 -18.87 -14.97 -13.92
C VAL A 308 -18.67 -14.01 -12.77
N SER A 309 -18.73 -12.71 -13.06
CA SER A 309 -18.63 -11.68 -12.03
C SER A 309 -19.75 -10.65 -12.16
N ALA A 310 -20.35 -10.28 -11.03
CA ALA A 310 -21.36 -9.23 -10.98
C ALA A 310 -21.37 -8.54 -9.61
N ASP A 311 -21.95 -7.35 -9.52
CA ASP A 311 -22.15 -6.64 -8.25
C ASP A 311 -23.33 -7.23 -7.43
N GLU A 312 -24.33 -7.83 -8.09
CA GLU A 312 -25.45 -8.51 -7.43
C GLU A 312 -25.34 -10.04 -7.49
N SER A 313 -25.51 -10.71 -6.35
CA SER A 313 -25.43 -12.18 -6.23
C SER A 313 -26.46 -12.89 -7.11
N ALA A 314 -27.65 -12.29 -7.22
CA ALA A 314 -28.74 -12.79 -8.05
C ALA A 314 -28.34 -12.86 -9.54
N ASP A 315 -27.51 -11.92 -10.01
CA ASP A 315 -27.07 -11.87 -11.42
C ASP A 315 -26.01 -12.93 -11.72
N ILE A 316 -25.17 -13.27 -10.75
CA ILE A 316 -24.23 -14.40 -10.84
C ILE A 316 -24.99 -15.71 -10.95
N LEU A 317 -25.97 -15.93 -10.06
CA LEU A 317 -26.79 -17.14 -10.05
C LEU A 317 -27.59 -17.27 -11.34
N PHE A 318 -28.12 -16.16 -11.84
CA PHE A 318 -28.80 -16.10 -13.13
C PHE A 318 -27.87 -16.53 -14.27
N ALA A 319 -26.69 -15.90 -14.40
CA ALA A 319 -25.75 -16.20 -15.46
C ALA A 319 -25.24 -17.65 -15.37
N ALA A 320 -24.91 -18.13 -14.17
CA ALA A 320 -24.48 -19.50 -13.94
C ALA A 320 -25.51 -20.52 -14.44
N ARG A 321 -26.79 -20.35 -14.08
CA ARG A 321 -27.88 -21.22 -14.54
C ARG A 321 -28.02 -21.24 -16.07
N ILE A 322 -27.96 -20.07 -16.71
CA ILE A 322 -28.06 -20.01 -18.18
C ILE A 322 -26.85 -20.68 -18.85
N LEU A 323 -25.66 -20.52 -18.29
CA LEU A 323 -24.45 -21.15 -18.80
C LEU A 323 -24.52 -22.68 -18.65
N GLU A 324 -25.04 -23.19 -17.53
CA GLU A 324 -25.32 -24.61 -17.34
C GLU A 324 -26.33 -25.15 -18.37
N GLU A 325 -27.43 -24.42 -18.63
CA GLU A 325 -28.39 -24.79 -19.69
C GLU A 325 -27.72 -24.84 -21.07
N MET A 326 -26.78 -23.92 -21.35
CA MET A 326 -25.97 -23.95 -22.57
C MET A 326 -24.98 -25.12 -22.59
N LEU A 327 -24.51 -25.60 -21.44
CA LEU A 327 -23.56 -26.70 -21.31
C LEU A 327 -24.23 -28.08 -21.18
N ALA A 328 -25.54 -28.15 -20.92
CA ALA A 328 -26.32 -29.36 -20.61
C ALA A 328 -26.26 -30.53 -21.62
N CYS A 329 -25.62 -30.34 -22.78
CA CYS A 329 -25.33 -31.43 -23.72
C CYS A 329 -24.15 -32.32 -23.26
N GLU A 330 -23.38 -31.88 -22.26
CA GLU A 330 -22.22 -32.59 -21.71
C GLU A 330 -22.59 -33.09 -20.29
N LYS A 331 -22.60 -34.41 -20.08
CA LYS A 331 -23.10 -35.09 -18.86
C LYS A 331 -22.15 -34.96 -17.66
N SER A 332 -21.96 -33.76 -17.14
CA SER A 332 -21.14 -33.51 -15.95
C SER A 332 -21.91 -32.66 -14.95
N GLU A 333 -21.83 -33.01 -13.66
CA GLU A 333 -22.23 -32.08 -12.59
C GLU A 333 -21.29 -30.88 -12.63
N PHE A 334 -21.84 -29.67 -12.76
CA PHE A 334 -21.06 -28.44 -12.78
C PHE A 334 -20.77 -28.02 -11.34
N ILE A 335 -19.48 -28.02 -10.97
CA ILE A 335 -19.03 -27.57 -9.65
C ILE A 335 -18.50 -26.15 -9.79
N TRP A 336 -19.29 -25.18 -9.33
CA TRP A 336 -18.87 -23.78 -9.24
C TRP A 336 -18.10 -23.53 -7.95
N GLN A 337 -16.97 -22.85 -8.09
CA GLN A 337 -16.15 -22.37 -6.97
C GLN A 337 -16.41 -20.88 -6.77
N ASP A 338 -16.57 -20.45 -5.53
CA ASP A 338 -16.69 -19.03 -5.20
C ASP A 338 -15.33 -18.33 -5.33
N GLY A 339 -15.33 -17.10 -5.84
CA GLY A 339 -14.13 -16.34 -6.13
C GLY A 339 -13.53 -16.62 -7.51
N ILE A 340 -12.34 -16.04 -7.73
CA ILE A 340 -11.50 -16.26 -8.92
C ILE A 340 -10.56 -17.40 -8.57
N VAL A 341 -10.73 -18.56 -9.19
CA VAL A 341 -9.91 -19.75 -8.92
C VAL A 341 -9.42 -20.34 -10.24
N LEU A 342 -8.17 -20.06 -10.58
CA LEU A 342 -7.50 -20.50 -11.80
C LEU A 342 -6.30 -21.39 -11.45
N ALA A 343 -5.71 -22.04 -12.46
CA ALA A 343 -4.56 -22.92 -12.25
C ALA A 343 -3.23 -22.15 -12.06
N ASN A 344 -3.18 -20.87 -12.46
CA ASN A 344 -1.99 -20.02 -12.43
C ASN A 344 -2.29 -18.72 -11.67
N SER A 345 -1.54 -18.45 -10.61
CA SER A 345 -1.70 -17.26 -9.76
C SER A 345 -1.48 -15.94 -10.51
N GLU A 346 -0.57 -15.92 -11.49
CA GLU A 346 -0.32 -14.71 -12.31
C GLU A 346 -1.56 -14.35 -13.16
N GLN A 347 -2.28 -15.36 -13.66
CA GLN A 347 -3.53 -15.15 -14.41
C GLN A 347 -4.70 -14.72 -13.50
N GLU A 348 -4.71 -15.15 -12.23
CA GLU A 348 -5.70 -14.69 -11.25
C GLU A 348 -5.53 -13.20 -10.98
N GLU A 349 -4.29 -12.75 -10.74
CA GLU A 349 -3.96 -11.33 -10.53
C GLU A 349 -4.29 -10.49 -11.77
N GLU A 350 -3.99 -10.99 -12.97
CA GLU A 350 -4.29 -10.31 -14.25
C GLU A 350 -5.81 -10.09 -14.40
N ILE A 351 -6.61 -11.14 -14.19
CA ILE A 351 -8.08 -11.07 -14.30
C ILE A 351 -8.71 -10.25 -13.17
N GLN A 352 -8.18 -10.33 -11.96
CA GLN A 352 -8.64 -9.52 -10.83
C GLN A 352 -8.40 -8.03 -11.09
N THR A 353 -7.24 -7.69 -11.62
CA THR A 353 -6.91 -6.32 -12.02
C THR A 353 -7.89 -5.84 -13.08
N GLU A 354 -8.11 -6.62 -14.14
CA GLU A 354 -9.04 -6.30 -15.23
C GLU A 354 -10.48 -6.12 -14.73
N LEU A 355 -10.96 -6.98 -13.82
CA LEU A 355 -12.27 -6.86 -13.20
C LEU A 355 -12.42 -5.55 -12.42
N MET A 356 -11.38 -5.15 -11.69
CA MET A 356 -11.37 -3.90 -10.94
C MET A 356 -11.40 -2.69 -11.89
N VAL A 357 -10.67 -2.75 -13.01
CA VAL A 357 -10.73 -1.71 -14.06
C VAL A 357 -12.14 -1.59 -14.62
N ASP A 358 -12.75 -2.71 -15.03
CA ASP A 358 -14.08 -2.71 -15.62
C ASP A 358 -15.14 -2.22 -14.61
N LYS A 359 -15.01 -2.56 -13.32
CA LYS A 359 -15.95 -2.09 -12.28
C LYS A 359 -15.82 -0.59 -12.07
N ASN A 360 -14.60 -0.08 -12.00
CA ASN A 360 -14.34 1.34 -11.87
C ASN A 360 -14.85 2.11 -13.09
N LEU A 361 -14.74 1.54 -14.29
CA LEU A 361 -15.32 2.12 -15.52
C LEU A 361 -16.84 2.28 -15.38
N GLU A 362 -17.53 1.21 -15.01
CA GLU A 362 -18.99 1.23 -14.91
C GLU A 362 -19.45 2.18 -13.82
N ASP A 363 -18.77 2.20 -12.66
CA ASP A 363 -19.07 3.18 -11.62
C ASP A 363 -18.89 4.60 -12.14
N TRP A 364 -17.77 4.90 -12.80
CA TRP A 364 -17.51 6.23 -13.34
C TRP A 364 -18.56 6.66 -14.37
N LEU A 365 -19.02 5.75 -15.24
CA LEU A 365 -20.01 6.03 -16.29
C LEU A 365 -21.43 6.24 -15.74
N ASN A 366 -21.76 5.66 -14.59
CA ASN A 366 -23.11 5.67 -14.02
C ASN A 366 -23.25 6.55 -12.77
N LEU A 367 -22.16 7.12 -12.25
CA LEU A 367 -22.18 8.05 -11.12
C LEU A 367 -22.19 9.51 -11.59
N PRO A 368 -22.92 10.40 -10.88
CA PRO A 368 -22.94 11.82 -11.18
C PRO A 368 -21.62 12.49 -10.81
N HIS A 369 -21.14 13.39 -11.68
CA HIS A 369 -19.91 14.15 -11.45
C HIS A 369 -20.20 15.66 -11.34
N PRO A 370 -19.65 16.37 -10.35
CA PRO A 370 -19.80 17.82 -10.22
C PRO A 370 -19.37 18.60 -11.47
N GLU A 371 -18.32 18.13 -12.16
CA GLU A 371 -17.78 18.72 -13.39
C GLU A 371 -18.75 18.65 -14.58
N LEU A 372 -19.72 17.74 -14.50
CA LEU A 372 -20.79 17.53 -15.47
C LEU A 372 -22.12 18.18 -15.03
N ALA A 373 -22.10 19.03 -13.99
CA ALA A 373 -23.28 19.59 -13.33
C ALA A 373 -24.19 18.50 -12.73
N ASP A 374 -23.56 17.59 -11.99
CA ASP A 374 -24.19 16.45 -11.30
C ASP A 374 -24.91 15.47 -12.25
N LEU A 375 -24.55 15.51 -13.53
CA LEU A 375 -24.95 14.51 -14.53
C LEU A 375 -23.97 13.35 -14.52
N THR A 376 -24.47 12.15 -14.85
CA THR A 376 -23.60 11.03 -15.21
C THR A 376 -22.98 11.25 -16.60
N PRO A 377 -21.82 10.64 -16.94
CA PRO A 377 -21.25 10.71 -18.29
C PRO A 377 -22.24 10.23 -19.37
N LEU A 378 -23.07 9.22 -19.06
CA LEU A 378 -24.11 8.72 -19.98
C LEU A 378 -25.26 9.72 -20.19
N GLU A 379 -25.69 10.44 -19.15
CA GLU A 379 -26.69 11.51 -19.28
C GLU A 379 -26.12 12.74 -19.98
N ALA A 380 -24.86 13.09 -19.70
CA ALA A 380 -24.16 14.18 -20.35
C ALA A 380 -24.08 13.96 -21.89
N MET A 381 -24.04 12.71 -22.33
CA MET A 381 -24.13 12.37 -23.76
C MET A 381 -25.48 12.67 -24.41
N GLN A 382 -26.55 12.98 -23.67
CA GLN A 382 -27.87 13.21 -24.24
C GLN A 382 -28.06 14.65 -24.76
N ASP A 383 -27.32 15.63 -24.26
CA ASP A 383 -27.42 17.04 -24.65
C ASP A 383 -26.06 17.65 -25.06
N ILE A 384 -26.10 18.66 -25.92
CA ILE A 384 -24.94 19.42 -26.41
C ILE A 384 -24.14 20.02 -25.25
N LYS A 385 -24.80 20.57 -24.23
CA LYS A 385 -24.10 21.15 -23.06
C LYS A 385 -23.34 20.08 -22.31
N GLY A 386 -23.99 18.94 -22.02
CA GLY A 386 -23.38 17.80 -21.35
C GLY A 386 -22.18 17.23 -22.11
N ARG A 387 -22.31 17.05 -23.44
CA ARG A 387 -21.20 16.58 -24.30
C ARG A 387 -19.98 17.51 -24.27
N VAL A 388 -20.21 18.83 -24.27
CA VAL A 388 -19.12 19.82 -24.15
C VAL A 388 -18.44 19.73 -22.78
N LEU A 389 -19.20 19.53 -21.70
CA LEU A 389 -18.63 19.35 -20.36
C LEU A 389 -17.81 18.07 -20.28
N LEU A 390 -18.35 16.97 -20.80
CA LEU A 390 -17.71 15.65 -20.83
C LEU A 390 -16.42 15.64 -21.65
N GLU A 391 -16.41 16.25 -22.84
CA GLU A 391 -15.19 16.36 -23.64
C GLU A 391 -14.07 17.14 -22.93
N ASN A 392 -14.42 18.16 -22.15
CA ASN A 392 -13.42 18.87 -21.36
C ASN A 392 -12.91 18.00 -20.21
N LEU A 393 -13.81 17.33 -19.47
CA LEU A 393 -13.43 16.43 -18.39
C LEU A 393 -12.48 15.33 -18.89
N LEU A 394 -12.79 14.72 -20.04
CA LEU A 394 -11.93 13.72 -20.66
C LEU A 394 -10.58 14.30 -21.09
N THR A 395 -10.53 15.56 -21.55
CA THR A 395 -9.25 16.22 -21.88
C THR A 395 -8.40 16.47 -20.63
N ASP A 396 -9.04 16.89 -19.53
CA ASP A 396 -8.39 17.08 -18.23
C ASP A 396 -7.87 15.73 -17.69
N MET A 397 -8.66 14.66 -17.83
CA MET A 397 -8.25 13.28 -17.49
C MET A 397 -7.09 12.77 -18.36
N GLU A 398 -7.06 13.07 -19.65
CA GLU A 398 -5.95 12.69 -20.55
C GLU A 398 -4.63 13.33 -20.12
N MET A 399 -4.67 14.57 -19.61
CA MET A 399 -3.49 15.22 -19.05
C MET A 399 -3.03 14.52 -17.78
N LEU A 400 -3.94 14.22 -16.85
CA LEU A 400 -3.62 13.45 -15.64
C LEU A 400 -3.10 12.04 -15.96
N GLU A 401 -3.66 11.39 -16.99
CA GLU A 401 -3.21 10.09 -17.49
C GLU A 401 -1.77 10.19 -18.02
N LEU A 402 -1.45 11.22 -18.80
CA LEU A 402 -0.09 11.47 -19.30
C LEU A 402 0.89 11.68 -18.15
N ILE A 403 0.47 12.41 -17.11
CA ILE A 403 1.26 12.65 -15.90
C ILE A 403 1.56 11.35 -15.18
N ALA A 404 0.53 10.56 -14.88
CA ALA A 404 0.67 9.28 -14.20
C ALA A 404 1.59 8.33 -15.01
N ARG A 405 1.43 8.29 -16.33
CA ARG A 405 2.32 7.54 -17.24
C ARG A 405 3.77 7.97 -17.15
N SER A 406 4.02 9.29 -17.12
CA SER A 406 5.39 9.81 -17.02
C SER A 406 6.09 9.40 -15.72
N ARG A 407 5.31 9.07 -14.68
CA ARG A 407 5.79 8.63 -13.36
C ARG A 407 5.76 7.11 -13.19
N GLY A 408 5.34 6.36 -14.21
CA GLY A 408 5.11 4.91 -14.09
C GLY A 408 3.98 4.54 -13.12
N GLU A 409 3.11 5.50 -12.78
CA GLU A 409 1.94 5.27 -11.93
C GLU A 409 0.83 4.59 -12.73
N TYR A 410 0.03 3.79 -12.04
CA TYR A 410 -1.18 3.20 -12.63
C TYR A 410 -2.14 4.31 -13.07
N ASN A 411 -2.63 4.22 -14.30
CA ASN A 411 -3.54 5.23 -14.84
C ASN A 411 -4.74 4.61 -15.53
N TYR A 412 -5.82 5.37 -15.51
CA TYR A 412 -7.04 4.97 -16.17
C TYR A 412 -6.98 5.37 -17.65
N PRO A 413 -7.11 4.45 -18.62
CA PRO A 413 -6.98 4.79 -20.04
C PRO A 413 -8.22 5.52 -20.54
N THR A 414 -8.15 6.85 -20.64
CA THR A 414 -9.23 7.73 -21.13
C THR A 414 -9.67 7.35 -22.55
N ALA A 415 -8.76 6.76 -23.33
CA ALA A 415 -9.05 6.18 -24.65
C ALA A 415 -10.14 5.09 -24.61
N VAL A 416 -10.21 4.30 -23.55
CA VAL A 416 -11.25 3.28 -23.35
C VAL A 416 -12.59 3.96 -23.11
N ILE A 417 -12.64 4.99 -22.26
CA ILE A 417 -13.87 5.77 -21.99
C ILE A 417 -14.43 6.36 -23.28
N ARG A 418 -13.57 7.00 -24.08
CA ARG A 418 -13.97 7.60 -25.36
C ARG A 418 -14.57 6.57 -26.31
N ARG A 419 -13.97 5.37 -26.39
CA ARG A 419 -14.48 4.27 -27.21
C ARG A 419 -15.84 3.78 -26.71
N THR A 420 -15.98 3.59 -25.40
CA THR A 420 -17.22 3.11 -24.76
C THR A 420 -18.38 4.08 -24.94
N LEU A 421 -18.12 5.39 -24.85
CA LEU A 421 -19.12 6.44 -25.06
C LEU A 421 -19.44 6.73 -26.54
N GLY A 422 -18.78 6.04 -27.49
CA GLY A 422 -18.98 6.29 -28.92
C GLY A 422 -18.51 7.68 -29.37
N LEU A 423 -17.58 8.30 -28.64
CA LEU A 423 -16.97 9.60 -28.97
C LEU A 423 -15.93 9.41 -30.09
N ASP A 424 -16.42 9.09 -31.29
CA ASP A 424 -15.58 9.05 -32.49
C ASP A 424 -15.19 10.48 -32.91
N LYS A 425 -13.90 10.71 -33.19
CA LYS A 425 -13.29 12.05 -33.38
C LYS A 425 -14.00 12.90 -34.43
N ASN A 426 -14.67 12.28 -35.40
CA ASN A 426 -15.31 12.97 -36.53
C ASN A 426 -16.75 13.44 -36.27
N ALA A 427 -17.53 12.72 -35.45
CA ALA A 427 -18.92 13.07 -35.14
C ALA A 427 -18.99 14.21 -34.11
N VAL A 428 -18.18 14.08 -33.05
CA VAL A 428 -18.03 15.10 -32.00
C VAL A 428 -17.54 16.43 -32.59
N SER A 429 -16.62 16.39 -33.56
CA SER A 429 -16.07 17.60 -34.20
C SER A 429 -17.13 18.47 -34.92
N ARG A 430 -18.16 17.85 -35.53
CA ARG A 430 -19.24 18.59 -36.20
C ARG A 430 -20.19 19.26 -35.21
N GLU A 431 -20.55 18.58 -34.14
CA GLU A 431 -21.41 19.13 -33.08
C GLU A 431 -20.69 20.19 -32.25
N MET A 432 -19.38 20.00 -32.03
CA MET A 432 -18.49 20.97 -31.38
C MET A 432 -18.29 22.27 -32.17
N SER A 433 -18.75 22.30 -33.43
CA SER A 433 -18.78 23.48 -34.30
C SER A 433 -20.14 24.21 -34.27
N ASN A 434 -21.12 23.72 -33.50
CA ASN A 434 -22.40 24.38 -33.29
C ASN A 434 -22.20 25.74 -32.59
N PRO A 435 -22.89 26.83 -33.03
CA PRO A 435 -22.84 28.13 -32.36
C PRO A 435 -22.98 28.10 -30.83
N GLN A 436 -23.83 27.23 -30.27
CA GLN A 436 -24.06 27.11 -28.84
C GLN A 436 -22.89 26.41 -28.11
N ALA A 437 -22.29 25.39 -28.73
CA ALA A 437 -21.10 24.74 -28.20
C ALA A 437 -19.89 25.70 -28.20
N ILE A 438 -19.77 26.52 -29.26
CA ILE A 438 -18.73 27.54 -29.36
C ILE A 438 -18.88 28.59 -28.26
N SER A 439 -20.09 29.10 -28.00
CA SER A 439 -20.30 30.09 -26.94
C SER A 439 -19.94 29.54 -25.55
N ILE A 440 -20.31 28.29 -25.25
CA ILE A 440 -19.98 27.65 -23.97
C ILE A 440 -18.46 27.48 -23.81
N LYS A 441 -17.75 27.06 -24.87
CA LYS A 441 -16.28 26.96 -24.86
C LYS A 441 -15.62 28.31 -24.60
N VAL A 442 -16.07 29.35 -25.30
CA VAL A 442 -15.54 30.72 -25.15
C VAL A 442 -15.75 31.23 -23.73
N GLU A 443 -16.97 31.11 -23.20
CA GLU A 443 -17.30 31.52 -21.83
C GLU A 443 -16.43 30.79 -20.81
N LYS A 444 -16.30 29.47 -20.93
CA LYS A 444 -15.50 28.65 -20.02
C LYS A 444 -14.01 29.00 -20.06
N ILE A 445 -13.44 29.20 -21.25
CA ILE A 445 -12.04 29.63 -21.41
C ILE A 445 -11.85 31.01 -20.75
N ARG A 446 -12.76 31.96 -21.01
CA ARG A 446 -12.67 33.31 -20.44
C ARG A 446 -12.83 33.35 -18.93
N ASN A 447 -13.60 32.43 -18.36
CA ASN A 447 -13.77 32.33 -16.90
C ASN A 447 -12.56 31.67 -16.21
N ARG A 448 -11.81 30.81 -16.89
CA ARG A 448 -10.67 30.07 -16.33
C ARG A 448 -9.32 30.72 -16.63
N GLN A 449 -9.13 31.22 -17.86
CA GLN A 449 -7.86 31.68 -18.36
C GLN A 449 -7.59 33.12 -17.92
N GLN A 450 -6.53 33.29 -17.15
CA GLN A 450 -6.03 34.61 -16.80
C GLN A 450 -5.11 35.15 -17.93
N LEU A 451 -4.98 36.49 -18.02
CA LEU A 451 -4.17 37.15 -19.04
C LEU A 451 -2.68 37.13 -18.63
N SER A 452 -1.85 36.41 -19.39
CA SER A 452 -0.44 36.20 -19.07
C SER A 452 0.47 36.42 -20.27
N SER A 453 1.65 36.98 -20.04
CA SER A 453 2.68 37.13 -21.09
C SER A 453 3.53 35.88 -21.30
N TYR A 454 3.28 34.78 -20.58
CA TYR A 454 4.12 33.58 -20.62
C TYR A 454 3.41 32.41 -21.31
N VAL A 455 4.16 31.66 -22.11
CA VAL A 455 3.63 30.56 -22.92
C VAL A 455 3.03 29.46 -22.05
N THR A 456 3.65 29.18 -20.91
CA THR A 456 3.29 28.05 -20.04
C THR A 456 2.11 28.33 -19.12
N ALA A 457 1.66 29.58 -19.05
CA ALA A 457 0.41 29.95 -18.40
C ALA A 457 -0.84 29.51 -19.18
N TYR A 458 -0.66 28.97 -20.39
CA TYR A 458 -1.72 28.50 -21.26
C TYR A 458 -1.59 27.00 -21.51
N ASN A 459 -2.72 26.29 -21.52
CA ASN A 459 -2.76 24.87 -21.85
C ASN A 459 -2.91 24.67 -23.37
N TRP A 460 -1.88 24.15 -24.02
CA TRP A 460 -1.83 23.99 -25.47
C TRP A 460 -2.25 22.58 -25.90
N LEU A 461 -3.35 22.47 -26.66
CA LEU A 461 -3.87 21.18 -27.15
C LEU A 461 -2.94 20.44 -28.13
N SER A 462 -1.95 21.11 -28.71
CA SER A 462 -0.99 20.49 -29.62
C SER A 462 0.37 21.19 -29.55
N ASN A 463 1.43 20.45 -29.88
CA ASN A 463 2.79 20.98 -29.92
C ASN A 463 2.93 22.09 -30.97
N GLU A 464 2.23 21.99 -32.10
CA GLU A 464 2.23 23.02 -33.13
C GLU A 464 1.61 24.34 -32.63
N TYR A 465 0.61 24.29 -31.74
CA TYR A 465 0.02 25.48 -31.12
C TYR A 465 0.99 26.13 -30.13
N ALA A 466 1.63 25.30 -29.30
CA ALA A 466 2.68 25.76 -28.38
C ALA A 466 3.87 26.38 -29.14
N GLN A 467 4.26 25.83 -30.29
CA GLN A 467 5.33 26.39 -31.12
C GLN A 467 4.98 27.77 -31.69
N VAL A 468 3.74 28.00 -32.12
CA VAL A 468 3.29 29.34 -32.55
C VAL A 468 3.40 30.33 -31.39
N ALA A 469 2.96 29.93 -30.20
CA ALA A 469 3.06 30.75 -28.98
C ALA A 469 4.52 31.03 -28.58
N ALA A 470 5.40 30.03 -28.64
CA ALA A 470 6.82 30.18 -28.37
C ALA A 470 7.49 31.18 -29.33
N VAL A 471 7.19 31.11 -30.64
CA VAL A 471 7.71 32.07 -31.61
C VAL A 471 7.18 33.49 -31.36
N ILE A 472 5.91 33.65 -30.97
CA ILE A 472 5.36 34.96 -30.57
C ILE A 472 6.16 35.50 -29.37
N PHE A 473 6.35 34.68 -28.34
CA PHE A 473 7.11 35.05 -27.15
C PHE A 473 8.55 35.47 -27.48
N ASP A 474 9.26 34.69 -28.29
CA ASP A 474 10.66 34.96 -28.66
C ASP A 474 10.80 36.28 -29.46
N ILE A 475 9.86 36.58 -30.34
CA ILE A 475 9.88 37.83 -31.13
C ILE A 475 9.67 39.05 -30.24
N TYR A 476 8.76 38.95 -29.28
CA TYR A 476 8.37 40.08 -28.41
C TYR A 476 9.32 40.28 -27.22
N THR A 477 10.04 39.24 -26.79
CA THR A 477 11.06 39.34 -25.74
C THR A 477 12.41 39.83 -26.27
N ASN A 478 12.78 39.51 -27.51
CA ASN A 478 14.01 40.02 -28.15
C ASN A 478 13.88 41.43 -28.77
N GLY A 479 12.69 42.04 -28.73
CA GLY A 479 12.37 43.37 -29.28
C GLY A 479 12.10 44.46 -28.23
N LYS A 480 11.45 45.58 -28.62
CA LYS A 480 10.88 46.52 -27.65
C LYS A 480 9.67 45.86 -26.98
N MET A 481 9.86 45.35 -25.76
CA MET A 481 8.83 44.63 -25.01
C MET A 481 7.56 45.46 -24.83
N ASP A 482 6.44 44.95 -25.33
CA ASP A 482 5.09 45.27 -24.86
C ASP A 482 4.50 43.99 -24.23
N PRO A 483 4.63 43.82 -22.90
CA PRO A 483 4.15 42.63 -22.19
C PRO A 483 2.64 42.43 -22.34
N ARG A 484 1.88 43.53 -22.44
CA ARG A 484 0.42 43.49 -22.53
C ARG A 484 0.00 43.01 -23.92
N ARG A 485 0.64 43.50 -24.98
CA ARG A 485 0.38 43.03 -26.35
C ARG A 485 0.74 41.56 -26.51
N LEU A 486 1.90 41.14 -25.98
CA LEU A 486 2.31 39.73 -25.95
C LEU A 486 1.25 38.85 -25.27
N ALA A 487 0.78 39.26 -24.09
CA ALA A 487 -0.24 38.52 -23.35
C ALA A 487 -1.54 38.35 -24.15
N TRP A 488 -1.98 39.41 -24.84
CA TRP A 488 -3.16 39.33 -25.70
C TRP A 488 -2.95 38.42 -26.92
N LEU A 489 -1.78 38.42 -27.55
CA LEU A 489 -1.50 37.51 -28.66
C LEU A 489 -1.58 36.03 -28.21
N LEU A 490 -0.99 35.70 -27.08
CA LEU A 490 -1.04 34.35 -26.50
C LEU A 490 -2.47 33.97 -26.11
N TYR A 491 -3.20 34.89 -25.46
CA TYR A 491 -4.58 34.69 -25.05
C TYR A 491 -5.51 34.42 -26.23
N LEU A 492 -5.46 35.27 -27.26
CA LEU A 492 -6.30 35.12 -28.46
C LEU A 492 -5.96 33.81 -29.19
N TRP A 493 -4.69 33.44 -29.25
CA TRP A 493 -4.27 32.19 -29.86
C TRP A 493 -4.77 30.96 -29.08
N CYS A 494 -4.63 30.97 -27.76
CA CYS A 494 -5.14 29.90 -26.90
C CYS A 494 -6.66 29.75 -27.04
N GLU A 495 -7.43 30.85 -26.95
CA GLU A 495 -8.88 30.80 -27.14
C GLU A 495 -9.25 30.24 -28.52
N PHE A 496 -8.63 30.77 -29.59
CA PHE A 496 -8.94 30.36 -30.95
C PHE A 496 -8.63 28.89 -31.22
N THR A 497 -7.47 28.40 -30.78
CA THR A 497 -7.04 27.01 -30.99
C THR A 497 -7.87 26.02 -30.19
N THR A 498 -8.25 26.35 -28.96
CA THR A 498 -9.11 25.49 -28.13
C THR A 498 -10.52 25.37 -28.70
N VAL A 499 -11.04 26.44 -29.31
CA VAL A 499 -12.37 26.45 -29.92
C VAL A 499 -12.37 25.75 -31.29
N HIS A 500 -11.47 26.14 -32.19
CA HIS A 500 -11.54 25.81 -33.63
C HIS A 500 -10.55 24.75 -34.09
N ARG A 501 -9.53 24.41 -33.29
CA ARG A 501 -8.49 23.40 -33.58
C ARG A 501 -7.96 23.49 -35.03
N PRO A 502 -7.41 24.64 -35.45
CA PRO A 502 -6.95 24.84 -36.83
C PRO A 502 -5.75 23.93 -37.15
N ARG A 503 -5.58 23.57 -38.43
CA ARG A 503 -4.34 22.90 -38.87
C ARG A 503 -3.22 23.92 -39.05
N VAL A 504 -2.14 23.78 -38.30
CA VAL A 504 -0.95 24.63 -38.41
C VAL A 504 0.02 24.03 -39.40
N SER A 505 0.22 24.69 -40.55
CA SER A 505 1.17 24.27 -41.58
C SER A 505 2.42 25.14 -41.65
N ARG A 506 2.29 26.45 -41.41
CA ARG A 506 3.41 27.41 -41.33
C ARG A 506 3.22 28.32 -40.12
N ILE A 507 4.16 28.27 -39.18
CA ILE A 507 4.08 28.98 -37.89
C ILE A 507 4.02 30.50 -38.11
N GLN A 508 4.93 31.06 -38.91
CA GLN A 508 5.03 32.52 -39.15
C GLN A 508 3.74 33.10 -39.76
N ASN A 509 2.98 32.31 -40.50
CA ASN A 509 1.70 32.74 -41.06
C ASN A 509 0.65 33.00 -39.97
N TRP A 510 0.60 32.16 -38.94
CA TRP A 510 -0.33 32.31 -37.82
C TRP A 510 0.08 33.46 -36.89
N VAL A 511 1.39 33.64 -36.68
CA VAL A 511 1.92 34.80 -35.96
C VAL A 511 1.50 36.12 -36.63
N ALA A 512 1.73 36.23 -37.95
CA ALA A 512 1.34 37.41 -38.71
C ALA A 512 -0.19 37.64 -38.72
N ALA A 513 -0.98 36.56 -38.76
CA ALA A 513 -2.43 36.65 -38.72
C ALA A 513 -2.95 37.14 -37.36
N LEU A 514 -2.38 36.64 -36.25
CA LEU A 514 -2.71 37.08 -34.90
C LEU A 514 -2.34 38.55 -34.67
N GLU A 515 -1.17 38.96 -35.18
CA GLU A 515 -0.72 40.36 -35.11
C GLU A 515 -1.70 41.30 -35.83
N TYR A 516 -2.17 40.90 -37.01
CA TYR A 516 -3.21 41.64 -37.73
C TYR A 516 -4.52 41.69 -36.95
N THR A 517 -4.98 40.55 -36.44
CA THR A 517 -6.25 40.46 -35.70
C THR A 517 -6.23 41.30 -34.43
N LEU A 518 -5.16 41.24 -33.63
CA LEU A 518 -5.05 42.05 -32.43
C LEU A 518 -5.05 43.55 -32.76
N SER A 519 -4.27 43.96 -33.76
CA SER A 519 -4.25 45.36 -34.23
C SER A 519 -5.64 45.83 -34.65
N ASN A 520 -6.37 45.00 -35.39
CA ASN A 520 -7.74 45.28 -35.82
C ASN A 520 -8.71 45.41 -34.62
N CYS A 521 -8.60 44.53 -33.62
CA CYS A 521 -9.41 44.61 -32.40
C CYS A 521 -9.10 45.86 -31.55
N LEU A 522 -7.87 46.38 -31.61
CA LEU A 522 -7.44 47.61 -30.94
C LEU A 522 -7.73 48.89 -31.75
N GLY A 523 -8.17 48.76 -33.01
CA GLY A 523 -8.41 49.89 -33.91
C GLY A 523 -7.12 50.50 -34.52
N GLU A 524 -6.04 49.74 -34.55
CA GLU A 524 -4.74 50.15 -35.10
C GLU A 524 -4.67 49.89 -36.62
N GLU A 525 -4.15 50.84 -37.40
CA GLU A 525 -3.95 50.64 -38.84
C GLU A 525 -2.70 49.80 -39.13
N ILE A 526 -2.89 48.55 -39.56
CA ILE A 526 -1.81 47.67 -40.02
C ILE A 526 -2.14 47.05 -41.39
N SER A 527 -1.18 47.09 -42.32
CA SER A 527 -1.36 46.53 -43.67
C SER A 527 -0.72 45.14 -43.78
N TYR A 528 -1.35 44.26 -44.57
CA TYR A 528 -0.79 42.94 -44.88
C TYR A 528 0.59 43.02 -45.52
N THR A 529 0.88 44.07 -46.29
CA THR A 529 2.20 44.28 -46.91
C THR A 529 3.30 44.49 -45.88
N LYS A 530 3.01 45.19 -44.76
CA LYS A 530 3.95 45.39 -43.66
C LYS A 530 4.28 44.06 -42.96
N LEU A 531 3.24 43.29 -42.63
CA LEU A 531 3.38 41.98 -41.97
C LEU A 531 4.05 40.94 -42.88
N SER A 532 3.71 40.96 -44.17
CA SER A 532 4.33 40.09 -45.18
C SER A 532 5.85 40.25 -45.23
N ARG A 533 6.34 41.50 -45.19
CA ARG A 533 7.78 41.79 -45.13
C ARG A 533 8.41 41.39 -43.79
N ALA A 534 7.71 41.64 -42.69
CA ALA A 534 8.23 41.35 -41.34
C ALA A 534 8.39 39.84 -41.07
N PHE A 535 7.47 39.01 -41.56
CA PHE A 535 7.41 37.58 -41.26
C PHE A 535 7.79 36.67 -42.44
N GLY A 536 8.07 37.22 -43.62
CA GLY A 536 8.47 36.46 -44.81
C GLY A 536 7.36 35.59 -45.42
N ILE A 537 6.09 35.99 -45.28
CA ILE A 537 4.91 35.24 -45.74
C ILE A 537 4.12 36.06 -46.76
N SER A 538 3.43 35.42 -47.72
CA SER A 538 2.63 36.13 -48.72
C SER A 538 1.37 36.77 -48.10
N THR A 539 0.99 37.95 -48.60
CA THR A 539 -0.20 38.69 -48.14
C THR A 539 -1.49 37.87 -48.22
N ALA A 540 -1.63 37.04 -49.24
CA ALA A 540 -2.79 36.17 -49.44
C ALA A 540 -2.93 35.09 -48.35
N MET A 541 -1.82 34.54 -47.84
CA MET A 541 -1.85 33.55 -46.76
C MET A 541 -2.24 34.20 -45.44
N ILE A 542 -1.66 35.36 -45.13
CA ILE A 542 -1.96 36.12 -43.91
C ILE A 542 -3.44 36.52 -43.91
N SER A 543 -3.94 37.07 -45.02
CA SER A 543 -5.35 37.49 -45.14
C SER A 543 -6.32 36.33 -44.90
N ARG A 544 -6.06 35.14 -45.45
CA ARG A 544 -6.91 33.96 -45.25
C ARG A 544 -6.96 33.54 -43.78
N SER A 545 -5.82 33.48 -43.11
CA SER A 545 -5.75 33.11 -41.69
C SER A 545 -6.30 34.20 -40.78
N ALA A 546 -6.04 35.47 -41.06
CA ALA A 546 -6.58 36.59 -40.29
C ALA A 546 -8.12 36.65 -40.41
N TYR A 547 -8.68 36.36 -41.59
CA TYR A 547 -10.13 36.35 -41.81
C TYR A 547 -10.87 35.38 -40.87
N ILE A 548 -10.37 34.16 -40.71
CA ILE A 548 -10.99 33.16 -39.83
C ILE A 548 -10.87 33.53 -38.34
N ILE A 549 -9.75 34.13 -37.93
CA ILE A 549 -9.55 34.57 -36.54
C ILE A 549 -10.43 35.80 -36.25
N ASN A 550 -10.46 36.79 -37.15
CA ASN A 550 -11.30 37.99 -37.03
C ASN A 550 -12.77 37.63 -36.91
N ARG A 551 -13.28 36.70 -37.75
CA ARG A 551 -14.68 36.27 -37.67
C ARG A 551 -15.06 35.72 -36.30
N HIS A 552 -14.14 35.07 -35.59
CA HIS A 552 -14.36 34.58 -34.23
C HIS A 552 -14.44 35.75 -33.24
N PHE A 553 -13.48 36.67 -33.26
CA PHE A 553 -13.44 37.78 -32.30
C PHE A 553 -14.40 38.94 -32.62
N GLU A 554 -14.90 39.05 -33.85
CA GLU A 554 -16.06 39.91 -34.18
C GLU A 554 -17.33 39.39 -33.51
N LYS A 555 -17.52 38.06 -33.50
CA LYS A 555 -18.66 37.42 -32.85
C LYS A 555 -18.51 37.39 -31.33
N PHE A 556 -17.29 37.23 -30.82
CA PHE A 556 -16.97 37.21 -29.40
C PHE A 556 -15.86 38.24 -29.09
N PRO A 557 -16.19 39.53 -28.96
CA PRO A 557 -15.19 40.57 -28.70
C PRO A 557 -14.37 40.30 -27.44
N PRO A 558 -13.03 40.44 -27.49
CA PRO A 558 -12.18 40.33 -26.30
C PRO A 558 -12.39 41.54 -25.38
N ASN A 559 -12.33 41.31 -24.06
CA ASN A 559 -12.44 42.37 -23.07
C ASN A 559 -11.05 42.90 -22.70
N PHE A 560 -10.58 43.95 -23.37
CA PHE A 560 -9.26 44.54 -23.13
C PHE A 560 -9.07 45.20 -21.76
N LYS A 561 -10.11 45.24 -20.91
CA LYS A 561 -10.03 45.74 -19.52
C LYS A 561 -9.46 44.72 -18.53
N ILE A 562 -9.30 43.46 -18.93
CA ILE A 562 -8.69 42.43 -18.08
C ILE A 562 -7.25 42.84 -17.72
N GLU A 563 -6.91 42.74 -16.44
CA GLU A 563 -5.59 43.05 -15.91
C GLU A 563 -4.60 41.92 -16.23
N LEU A 564 -3.34 42.30 -16.43
CA LEU A 564 -2.25 41.37 -16.65
C LEU A 564 -1.85 40.74 -15.32
N ILE A 565 -1.69 39.42 -15.28
CA ILE A 565 -1.15 38.73 -14.10
C ILE A 565 0.28 39.20 -13.85
N HIS A 566 0.57 39.49 -12.59
CA HIS A 566 1.93 39.67 -12.11
C HIS A 566 2.42 38.37 -11.48
N TYR A 567 3.57 37.90 -11.95
CA TYR A 567 4.24 36.73 -11.38
C TYR A 567 5.36 37.20 -10.47
N PRO A 568 5.54 36.57 -9.30
CA PRO A 568 6.63 36.91 -8.41
C PRO A 568 7.99 36.60 -9.06
N SER A 569 8.98 37.40 -8.68
CA SER A 569 10.39 37.07 -8.81
C SER A 569 10.80 36.00 -7.79
N TRP A 570 11.96 35.39 -7.97
CA TRP A 570 12.43 34.34 -7.07
C TRP A 570 12.61 34.86 -5.65
N GLU A 571 13.12 36.08 -5.51
CA GLU A 571 13.39 36.76 -4.23
C GLU A 571 12.12 37.21 -3.49
N GLU A 572 10.96 37.18 -4.16
CA GLU A 572 9.66 37.50 -3.55
C GLU A 572 8.96 36.27 -2.96
N LEU A 573 9.46 35.06 -3.23
CA LEU A 573 8.89 33.80 -2.74
C LEU A 573 9.35 33.48 -1.33
N ASP A 574 8.51 32.79 -0.56
CA ASP A 574 8.97 32.10 0.64
C ASP A 574 9.64 30.75 0.33
N HIS A 575 10.29 30.14 1.33
CA HIS A 575 10.98 28.86 1.14
C HIS A 575 10.06 27.72 0.69
N TYR A 576 8.79 27.73 1.08
CA TYR A 576 7.83 26.70 0.70
C TYR A 576 7.43 26.86 -0.77
N GLU A 577 7.15 28.08 -1.20
CA GLU A 577 6.85 28.43 -2.59
C GLU A 577 8.04 28.14 -3.52
N MET A 578 9.28 28.40 -3.07
CA MET A 578 10.50 28.01 -3.80
C MET A 578 10.58 26.49 -4.01
N VAL A 579 10.28 25.70 -2.97
CA VAL A 579 10.24 24.22 -3.07
C VAL A 579 9.17 23.78 -4.07
N GLN A 580 7.96 24.33 -3.99
CA GLN A 580 6.88 24.04 -4.94
C GLN A 580 7.29 24.37 -6.38
N SER A 581 8.03 25.47 -6.57
CA SER A 581 8.53 25.87 -7.89
C SER A 581 9.51 24.84 -8.47
N TYR A 582 10.39 24.27 -7.66
CA TYR A 582 11.27 23.18 -8.10
C TYR A 582 10.47 21.91 -8.48
N GLU A 583 9.48 21.55 -7.67
CA GLU A 583 8.62 20.39 -7.94
C GLU A 583 7.82 20.58 -9.24
N GLU A 584 7.31 21.79 -9.50
CA GLU A 584 6.60 22.13 -10.73
C GLU A 584 7.52 22.05 -11.97
N VAL A 585 8.74 22.57 -11.88
CA VAL A 585 9.72 22.44 -12.97
C VAL A 585 10.04 20.97 -13.24
N TYR A 586 10.30 20.20 -12.19
CA TYR A 586 10.61 18.77 -12.32
C TYR A 586 9.46 18.01 -12.99
N HIS A 587 8.22 18.38 -12.64
CA HIS A 587 7.03 17.84 -13.28
C HIS A 587 6.99 18.12 -14.79
N HIS A 588 7.22 19.37 -15.20
CA HIS A 588 7.30 19.73 -16.62
C HIS A 588 8.44 19.00 -17.34
N LEU A 589 9.59 18.83 -16.70
CA LEU A 589 10.73 18.09 -17.23
C LEU A 589 10.38 16.61 -17.47
N SER A 590 9.68 15.96 -16.54
CA SER A 590 9.27 14.54 -16.67
C SER A 590 8.30 14.31 -17.82
N ILE A 591 7.33 15.23 -18.02
CA ILE A 591 6.42 15.17 -19.18
C ILE A 591 7.23 15.35 -20.47
N TYR A 592 8.11 16.35 -20.51
CA TYR A 592 8.98 16.59 -21.67
C TYR A 592 9.83 15.36 -22.00
N ALA A 593 10.45 14.76 -20.99
CA ALA A 593 11.24 13.54 -21.11
C ALA A 593 10.44 12.37 -21.68
N TYR A 594 9.22 12.15 -21.19
CA TYR A 594 8.34 11.09 -21.69
C TYR A 594 7.98 11.28 -23.18
N THR A 595 7.70 12.53 -23.60
CA THR A 595 7.39 12.82 -25.02
C THR A 595 8.58 12.59 -25.96
N ILE A 596 9.80 12.68 -25.45
CA ILE A 596 11.03 12.38 -26.21
C ILE A 596 11.37 10.89 -26.13
N GLY A 597 11.32 10.30 -24.94
CA GLY A 597 11.63 8.89 -24.68
C GLY A 597 10.71 7.93 -25.44
N SER A 598 9.42 8.27 -25.58
CA SER A 598 8.47 7.53 -26.43
C SER A 598 8.89 7.46 -27.91
N LYS A 599 9.77 8.35 -28.38
CA LYS A 599 10.33 8.31 -29.74
C LYS A 599 11.59 7.44 -29.83
N ASN A 600 12.28 7.16 -28.72
CA ASN A 600 13.52 6.36 -28.71
C ASN A 600 13.74 5.62 -27.36
N PRO A 601 12.99 4.54 -27.09
CA PRO A 601 13.04 3.82 -25.81
C PRO A 601 14.41 3.17 -25.54
N LYS A 602 15.13 2.76 -26.59
CA LYS A 602 16.43 2.08 -26.50
C LYS A 602 17.53 2.94 -25.87
N LEU A 603 17.40 4.27 -25.93
CA LEU A 603 18.39 5.17 -25.35
C LEU A 603 18.39 5.08 -23.81
N LYS A 604 17.21 5.11 -23.18
CA LYS A 604 17.10 5.09 -21.72
C LYS A 604 17.61 3.77 -21.14
N GLU A 605 17.26 2.64 -21.77
CA GLU A 605 17.77 1.31 -21.41
C GLU A 605 19.30 1.20 -21.50
N ALA A 606 19.90 1.79 -22.54
CA ALA A 606 21.35 1.82 -22.70
C ALA A 606 22.04 2.65 -21.60
N VAL A 607 21.48 3.83 -21.28
CA VAL A 607 21.99 4.68 -20.19
C VAL A 607 21.84 3.98 -18.84
N GLN A 608 20.70 3.30 -18.61
CA GLN A 608 20.46 2.51 -17.41
C GLN A 608 21.50 1.40 -17.24
N SER A 609 21.81 0.68 -18.33
CA SER A 609 22.81 -0.38 -18.32
C SER A 609 24.21 0.14 -17.96
N LEU A 610 24.59 1.32 -18.46
CA LEU A 610 25.87 1.98 -18.13
C LEU A 610 25.92 2.55 -16.72
N TYR A 611 24.78 3.02 -16.22
CA TYR A 611 24.66 3.54 -14.85
C TYR A 611 24.84 2.42 -13.83
N TYR A 612 24.21 1.27 -14.07
CA TYR A 612 24.25 0.09 -13.22
C TYR A 612 25.35 -0.92 -13.58
N GLU A 613 26.22 -0.65 -14.55
CA GLU A 613 27.37 -1.52 -14.88
C GLU A 613 28.18 -1.95 -13.64
N PRO A 614 28.40 -1.10 -12.61
CA PRO A 614 29.09 -1.50 -11.38
C PRO A 614 28.34 -2.54 -10.53
N VAL A 615 27.04 -2.78 -10.75
CA VAL A 615 26.22 -3.70 -9.97
C VAL A 615 26.39 -5.14 -10.46
N ASN A 616 26.97 -6.02 -9.64
CA ASN A 616 27.00 -7.45 -9.95
C ASN A 616 25.69 -8.13 -9.53
N THR A 617 24.89 -8.58 -10.51
CA THR A 617 23.54 -9.16 -10.32
C THR A 617 23.49 -10.50 -9.56
N LYS A 618 24.61 -11.01 -9.04
CA LYS A 618 24.66 -12.26 -8.27
C LYS A 618 24.32 -12.08 -6.77
N ALA A 619 24.31 -10.85 -6.25
CA ALA A 619 23.89 -10.55 -4.89
C ALA A 619 22.35 -10.47 -4.81
N ARG A 620 21.74 -10.99 -3.75
CA ARG A 620 20.29 -10.88 -3.46
C ARG A 620 19.98 -9.46 -2.96
N PHE A 621 20.19 -8.46 -3.82
CA PHE A 621 20.33 -7.07 -3.39
C PHE A 621 19.05 -6.23 -3.47
N TRP A 622 17.87 -6.80 -3.28
CA TRP A 622 16.67 -6.03 -3.55
C TRP A 622 15.49 -6.40 -2.65
N ASP A 623 15.40 -5.76 -1.50
CA ASP A 623 14.06 -5.41 -1.01
C ASP A 623 13.42 -4.40 -1.98
N GLU A 624 12.09 -4.27 -1.94
CA GLU A 624 11.38 -3.35 -2.85
C GLU A 624 11.74 -1.89 -2.60
N LEU A 625 12.10 -1.54 -1.36
CA LEU A 625 12.42 -0.18 -0.95
C LEU A 625 13.70 0.32 -1.61
N ASN A 626 14.78 -0.47 -1.58
CA ASN A 626 16.05 -0.10 -2.20
C ASN A 626 15.90 -0.02 -3.72
N LYS A 627 15.20 -0.98 -4.36
CA LYS A 627 14.89 -0.91 -5.81
C LYS A 627 14.30 0.44 -6.21
N LYS A 628 13.35 0.93 -5.42
CA LYS A 628 12.69 2.21 -5.66
C LYS A 628 13.67 3.37 -5.55
N ILE A 629 14.43 3.46 -4.46
CA ILE A 629 15.40 4.56 -4.22
C ILE A 629 16.47 4.61 -5.31
N TYR A 630 17.01 3.46 -5.72
CA TYR A 630 17.96 3.38 -6.84
C TYR A 630 17.32 3.81 -8.17
N GLY A 631 16.08 3.36 -8.42
CA GLY A 631 15.27 3.81 -9.54
C GLY A 631 15.15 5.33 -9.61
N ASP A 632 14.81 5.96 -8.49
CA ASP A 632 14.65 7.42 -8.38
C ASP A 632 15.97 8.17 -8.65
N PHE A 633 17.10 7.66 -8.14
CA PHE A 633 18.43 8.21 -8.43
C PHE A 633 18.78 8.12 -9.91
N PHE A 634 18.47 6.98 -10.54
CA PHE A 634 18.69 6.80 -11.97
C PHE A 634 17.81 7.75 -12.80
N GLU A 635 16.54 7.92 -12.45
CA GLU A 635 15.66 8.88 -13.13
C GLU A 635 16.23 10.30 -13.03
N ASN A 636 16.62 10.74 -11.83
CA ASN A 636 17.26 12.05 -11.64
C ASN A 636 18.54 12.19 -12.47
N HIS A 637 19.40 11.17 -12.48
CA HIS A 637 20.60 11.16 -13.31
C HIS A 637 20.26 11.29 -14.80
N TYR A 638 19.31 10.50 -15.30
CA TYR A 638 18.91 10.51 -16.71
C TYR A 638 18.36 11.87 -17.14
N LEU A 639 17.55 12.52 -16.29
CA LEU A 639 16.93 13.81 -16.58
C LEU A 639 17.90 14.98 -16.45
N LEU A 640 18.72 15.01 -15.39
CA LEU A 640 19.48 16.19 -14.98
C LEU A 640 20.97 16.12 -15.29
N ASP A 641 21.57 14.93 -15.32
CA ASP A 641 23.03 14.78 -15.29
C ASP A 641 23.62 13.98 -16.47
N TYR A 642 22.85 13.12 -17.12
CA TYR A 642 23.33 12.35 -18.27
C TYR A 642 23.66 13.27 -19.45
N ILE A 643 24.94 13.32 -19.80
CA ILE A 643 25.46 14.11 -20.92
C ILE A 643 25.45 13.24 -22.17
N ASN A 644 24.72 13.67 -23.20
CA ASN A 644 24.69 12.98 -24.49
C ASN A 644 25.95 13.29 -25.33
N ALA A 645 26.06 12.68 -26.51
CA ALA A 645 27.19 12.89 -27.43
C ALA A 645 27.39 14.34 -27.88
N ASN A 646 26.37 15.20 -27.76
CA ASN A 646 26.45 16.62 -28.10
C ASN A 646 26.87 17.51 -26.92
N GLY A 647 27.19 16.92 -25.76
CA GLY A 647 27.60 17.68 -24.56
C GLY A 647 26.44 18.33 -23.81
N SER A 648 25.18 17.95 -24.09
CA SER A 648 23.98 18.51 -23.45
C SER A 648 23.24 17.45 -22.64
N THR A 649 22.66 17.85 -21.50
CA THR A 649 21.71 17.01 -20.77
C THR A 649 20.28 17.16 -21.31
N LEU A 650 19.37 16.29 -20.88
CA LEU A 650 17.95 16.45 -21.21
C LEU A 650 17.38 17.75 -20.61
N MET A 651 17.83 18.13 -19.42
CA MET A 651 17.48 19.43 -18.82
C MET A 651 17.93 20.62 -19.67
N ASN A 652 19.10 20.55 -20.34
CA ASN A 652 19.51 21.62 -21.28
C ASN A 652 18.56 21.71 -22.48
N THR A 653 18.16 20.57 -23.06
CA THR A 653 17.23 20.59 -24.20
C THR A 653 15.83 21.06 -23.77
N PHE A 654 15.39 20.71 -22.56
CA PHE A 654 14.16 21.24 -21.96
C PHE A 654 14.24 22.75 -21.71
N TRP A 655 15.38 23.24 -21.24
CA TRP A 655 15.62 24.67 -21.05
C TRP A 655 15.46 25.44 -22.37
N ASP A 656 16.13 25.01 -23.43
CA ASP A 656 16.12 25.68 -24.73
C ASP A 656 14.73 25.70 -25.38
N ASN A 657 13.98 24.60 -25.23
CA ASN A 657 12.70 24.40 -25.88
C ASN A 657 11.49 24.93 -25.08
N GLN A 658 11.58 24.98 -23.75
CA GLN A 658 10.44 25.29 -22.88
C GLN A 658 10.81 26.16 -21.69
N ALA A 659 11.75 25.74 -20.82
CA ALA A 659 11.91 26.33 -19.50
C ALA A 659 12.41 27.78 -19.50
N ASN A 660 13.18 28.19 -20.51
CA ASN A 660 13.62 29.58 -20.67
C ASN A 660 12.47 30.59 -20.90
N ARG A 661 11.27 30.10 -21.25
CA ARG A 661 10.04 30.88 -21.47
C ARG A 661 9.09 30.84 -20.26
N PHE A 662 9.51 30.25 -19.15
CA PHE A 662 8.74 30.25 -17.91
C PHE A 662 8.60 31.65 -17.30
N PRO A 663 7.56 31.85 -16.46
CA PRO A 663 7.49 32.98 -15.52
C PRO A 663 8.79 33.11 -14.70
N PRO A 664 9.08 34.30 -14.13
CA PRO A 664 10.38 34.59 -13.52
C PRO A 664 10.81 33.57 -12.47
N TYR A 665 9.94 33.26 -11.51
CA TYR A 665 10.22 32.29 -10.45
C TYR A 665 10.46 30.86 -10.96
N LEU A 666 9.62 30.34 -11.87
CA LEU A 666 9.80 29.00 -12.47
C LEU A 666 11.04 28.94 -13.36
N ARG A 667 11.35 30.03 -14.07
CA ARG A 667 12.56 30.11 -14.90
C ARG A 667 13.80 30.04 -14.02
N GLU A 668 13.80 30.75 -12.89
CA GLU A 668 14.89 30.71 -11.92
C GLU A 668 15.01 29.32 -11.27
N ALA A 669 13.89 28.71 -10.87
CA ALA A 669 13.84 27.33 -10.39
C ALA A 669 14.45 26.34 -11.41
N ALA A 670 14.08 26.47 -12.68
CA ALA A 670 14.61 25.64 -13.76
C ALA A 670 16.09 25.86 -14.00
N PHE A 671 16.56 27.09 -13.92
CA PHE A 671 17.99 27.38 -14.02
C PHE A 671 18.77 26.74 -12.87
N ARG A 672 18.32 26.94 -11.63
CA ARG A 672 18.94 26.35 -10.44
C ARG A 672 18.92 24.83 -10.46
N LEU A 673 17.82 24.22 -10.87
CA LEU A 673 17.71 22.78 -11.05
C LEU A 673 18.68 22.27 -12.11
N MET A 674 18.80 22.96 -13.25
CA MET A 674 19.77 22.64 -14.31
C MET A 674 21.21 22.69 -13.80
N MET A 675 21.54 23.70 -13.00
CA MET A 675 22.88 23.92 -12.44
C MET A 675 23.21 23.02 -11.25
N SER A 676 22.21 22.43 -10.60
CA SER A 676 22.41 21.55 -9.46
C SER A 676 23.13 20.24 -9.83
N TYR A 677 23.68 19.57 -8.83
CA TYR A 677 24.39 18.29 -8.96
C TYR A 677 24.24 17.46 -7.67
N VAL A 678 24.55 16.17 -7.76
CA VAL A 678 24.65 15.29 -6.58
C VAL A 678 25.99 15.53 -5.89
N GLY A 679 25.94 15.83 -4.59
CA GLY A 679 27.10 16.01 -3.72
C GLY A 679 27.15 15.00 -2.59
N ALA A 680 28.19 15.10 -1.75
CA ALA A 680 28.37 14.29 -0.56
C ALA A 680 28.66 15.20 0.64
N TYR A 681 27.94 14.99 1.73
CA TYR A 681 27.91 15.92 2.86
C TYR A 681 28.01 15.19 4.19
N ARG A 682 28.88 15.64 5.09
CA ARG A 682 28.85 15.19 6.50
C ARG A 682 27.66 15.84 7.19
N ILE A 683 26.80 15.00 7.77
CA ILE A 683 25.53 15.45 8.38
C ILE A 683 25.73 15.60 9.89
N SER A 684 25.28 16.74 10.43
CA SER A 684 25.28 17.03 11.87
C SER A 684 23.92 17.57 12.32
N PRO A 685 23.32 17.04 13.40
CA PRO A 685 22.06 17.57 13.94
C PRO A 685 22.28 18.90 14.66
N VAL A 686 21.37 19.87 14.45
CA VAL A 686 21.39 21.18 15.13
C VAL A 686 19.99 21.58 15.60
N GLY A 687 19.88 22.11 16.81
CA GLY A 687 18.60 22.56 17.37
C GLY A 687 17.67 21.39 17.71
N LYS A 688 16.39 21.48 17.33
CA LYS A 688 15.38 20.44 17.57
C LYS A 688 15.05 19.56 16.35
N SER A 689 15.19 20.08 15.14
CA SER A 689 14.81 19.38 13.91
C SER A 689 15.61 19.81 12.67
N SER A 690 16.63 20.66 12.81
CA SER A 690 17.45 21.14 11.70
C SER A 690 18.71 20.30 11.54
N LEU A 691 19.26 20.28 10.32
CA LEU A 691 20.51 19.61 9.99
C LEU A 691 21.50 20.59 9.34
N ILE A 692 22.77 20.45 9.68
CA ILE A 692 23.88 21.08 8.96
C ILE A 692 24.56 20.03 8.09
N PHE A 693 24.74 20.37 6.82
CA PHE A 693 25.45 19.56 5.84
C PHE A 693 26.77 20.24 5.53
N GLU A 694 27.88 19.56 5.79
CA GLU A 694 29.23 20.02 5.44
C GLU A 694 29.71 19.31 4.18
N ASP A 695 29.94 20.03 3.10
CA ASP A 695 30.46 19.47 1.84
C ASP A 695 31.85 18.86 2.09
N ILE A 696 32.02 17.58 1.78
CA ILE A 696 33.26 16.84 2.08
C ILE A 696 34.46 17.28 1.23
N PHE A 697 34.23 18.05 0.17
CA PHE A 697 35.25 18.55 -0.74
C PHE A 697 35.64 20.00 -0.45
N SER A 698 34.66 20.87 -0.21
CA SER A 698 34.92 22.30 0.03
C SER A 698 35.03 22.66 1.51
N GLY A 699 34.45 21.85 2.41
CA GLY A 699 34.28 22.15 3.83
C GLY A 699 33.21 23.22 4.10
N GLU A 700 32.42 23.61 3.09
CA GLU A 700 31.34 24.58 3.25
C GLU A 700 30.18 23.97 4.04
N GLN A 701 29.69 24.70 5.04
CA GLN A 701 28.57 24.30 5.87
C GLN A 701 27.27 24.98 5.42
N LEU A 702 26.25 24.18 5.18
CA LEU A 702 24.94 24.61 4.72
C LEU A 702 23.88 24.19 5.74
N GLU A 703 23.00 25.13 6.10
CA GLU A 703 21.79 24.79 6.85
C GLU A 703 20.75 24.24 5.89
N VAL A 704 20.23 23.05 6.22
CA VAL A 704 19.44 22.25 5.31
C VAL A 704 18.03 21.99 5.86
N TYR A 705 17.05 22.21 4.98
CA TYR A 705 15.66 21.86 5.18
C TYR A 705 15.27 20.67 4.29
N GLY A 706 14.34 19.85 4.76
CA GLY A 706 13.84 18.67 4.06
C GLY A 706 12.58 18.16 4.73
N ARG A 707 11.93 17.16 4.13
CA ARG A 707 10.76 16.48 4.72
C ARG A 707 11.20 15.47 5.78
N PHE A 708 11.95 15.97 6.76
CA PHE A 708 12.46 15.21 7.88
C PHE A 708 11.33 14.97 8.90
N GLY A 709 11.11 13.73 9.32
CA GLY A 709 10.14 13.42 10.38
C GLY A 709 10.55 14.03 11.73
N ASP A 710 9.63 14.09 12.69
CA ASP A 710 9.83 14.73 14.00
C ASP A 710 11.03 14.18 14.80
N ASN A 711 11.44 12.93 14.51
CA ASN A 711 12.56 12.23 15.17
C ASN A 711 13.83 12.16 14.31
N VAL A 712 14.04 13.08 13.35
CA VAL A 712 15.18 13.00 12.43
C VAL A 712 16.55 12.91 13.13
N HIS A 713 16.70 13.56 14.29
CA HIS A 713 17.94 13.49 15.08
C HIS A 713 18.22 12.11 15.68
N GLU A 714 17.19 11.31 15.99
CA GLU A 714 17.36 9.96 16.54
C GLU A 714 17.95 8.98 15.50
N ASN A 715 17.74 9.28 14.22
CA ASN A 715 18.16 8.44 13.09
C ASN A 715 19.49 8.85 12.47
N ILE A 716 20.13 9.91 12.98
CA ILE A 716 21.39 10.44 12.44
C ILE A 716 22.52 10.17 13.41
N VAL A 717 23.52 9.41 12.96
CA VAL A 717 24.80 9.31 13.65
C VAL A 717 25.70 10.46 13.19
N PRO A 718 26.17 11.34 14.09
CA PRO A 718 27.05 12.45 13.73
C PRO A 718 28.26 11.99 12.92
N GLY A 719 28.52 12.66 11.79
CA GLY A 719 29.63 12.33 10.88
C GLY A 719 29.32 11.28 9.82
N MET A 720 28.07 10.79 9.73
CA MET A 720 27.58 10.07 8.55
C MET A 720 27.66 10.95 7.30
N ILE A 721 27.89 10.33 6.14
CA ILE A 721 27.95 11.03 4.85
C ILE A 721 26.64 10.78 4.11
N GLY A 722 25.91 11.85 3.80
CA GLY A 722 24.75 11.81 2.91
C GLY A 722 25.13 12.14 1.48
N ILE A 723 24.72 11.30 0.53
CA ILE A 723 24.84 11.54 -0.91
C ILE A 723 23.46 11.97 -1.42
N CYS A 724 23.35 13.23 -1.82
CA CYS A 724 22.08 13.82 -2.25
C CYS A 724 22.31 15.06 -3.11
N ARG A 725 21.22 15.58 -3.69
CA ARG A 725 21.20 16.86 -4.41
C ARG A 725 20.64 17.94 -3.47
N LEU A 726 21.37 19.04 -3.35
CA LEU A 726 20.93 20.22 -2.64
C LEU A 726 20.44 21.28 -3.63
N LEU A 727 19.29 21.90 -3.33
CA LEU A 727 18.69 22.96 -4.11
C LEU A 727 18.64 24.26 -3.30
N PRO A 728 19.19 25.37 -3.79
CA PRO A 728 19.29 26.59 -3.00
C PRO A 728 17.94 27.28 -2.79
N LEU A 729 17.67 27.71 -1.56
CA LEU A 729 16.52 28.52 -1.11
C LEU A 729 17.00 29.89 -0.56
N GLU A 730 17.96 30.53 -1.23
CA GLU A 730 18.72 31.70 -0.74
C GLU A 730 19.73 31.39 0.39
N LYS A 731 19.31 31.50 1.66
CA LYS A 731 20.19 31.30 2.83
C LYS A 731 20.22 29.84 3.31
N LEU A 732 19.24 29.06 2.89
CA LEU A 732 19.09 27.65 3.20
C LEU A 732 19.25 26.81 1.93
N SER A 733 19.45 25.52 2.12
CA SER A 733 19.36 24.53 1.05
C SER A 733 18.26 23.53 1.32
N TRP A 734 17.56 23.10 0.27
CA TRP A 734 16.59 22.03 0.31
C TRP A 734 17.23 20.71 -0.14
N VAL A 735 17.08 19.65 0.65
CA VAL A 735 17.37 18.28 0.20
C VAL A 735 16.17 17.75 -0.56
N SER A 736 16.35 17.51 -1.86
CA SER A 736 15.39 16.74 -2.65
C SER A 736 15.66 15.24 -2.48
N ASP A 737 14.63 14.45 -2.22
CA ASP A 737 14.72 12.99 -2.33
C ASP A 737 15.10 12.58 -3.76
N PRO A 738 15.86 11.48 -3.96
CA PRO A 738 16.36 10.53 -2.96
C PRO A 738 17.71 10.93 -2.32
N MET A 739 18.01 10.35 -1.14
CA MET A 739 19.28 10.47 -0.41
C MET A 739 19.83 9.09 -0.04
N PHE A 740 21.12 8.85 -0.27
CA PHE A 740 21.84 7.69 0.28
C PHE A 740 22.65 8.08 1.51
N ILE A 741 22.73 7.18 2.48
CA ILE A 741 23.54 7.37 3.69
C ILE A 741 24.68 6.37 3.69
N VAL A 742 25.91 6.88 3.68
CA VAL A 742 27.12 6.08 3.90
C VAL A 742 27.33 5.95 5.41
N LEU A 743 27.16 4.72 5.91
CA LEU A 743 27.42 4.37 7.31
C LEU A 743 28.92 4.56 7.64
N GLN A 744 29.24 4.83 8.90
CA GLN A 744 30.63 5.04 9.35
C GLN A 744 31.54 3.86 8.99
N ASP A 745 31.09 2.62 9.22
CA ASP A 745 31.85 1.40 8.92
C ASP A 745 32.12 1.19 7.42
N MET A 746 31.45 1.95 6.55
CA MET A 746 31.59 1.88 5.10
C MET A 746 32.42 3.04 4.53
N GLN A 747 32.81 4.03 5.33
CA GLN A 747 33.47 5.25 4.83
C GLN A 747 34.80 4.94 4.16
N ASP A 748 35.64 4.09 4.74
CA ASP A 748 36.95 3.73 4.17
C ASP A 748 36.79 3.01 2.80
N ILE A 749 35.82 2.11 2.72
CA ILE A 749 35.49 1.38 1.48
C ILE A 749 34.98 2.35 0.42
N PHE A 750 34.09 3.27 0.83
CA PHE A 750 33.54 4.32 -0.02
C PHE A 750 34.59 5.27 -0.56
N GLU A 751 35.45 5.82 0.29
CA GLU A 751 36.53 6.72 -0.11
C GLU A 751 37.51 6.03 -1.08
N ARG A 752 37.88 4.78 -0.80
CA ARG A 752 38.72 3.97 -1.71
C ARG A 752 38.06 3.83 -3.08
N ASN A 753 36.80 3.40 -3.13
CA ASN A 753 36.08 3.17 -4.37
C ASN A 753 35.85 4.47 -5.16
N PHE A 754 35.59 5.57 -4.46
CA PHE A 754 35.45 6.89 -5.07
C PHE A 754 36.77 7.38 -5.67
N ASN A 755 37.89 7.23 -4.95
CA ASN A 755 39.22 7.59 -5.46
C ASN A 755 39.55 6.85 -6.76
N VAL A 756 39.32 5.53 -6.81
CA VAL A 756 39.54 4.71 -8.02
C VAL A 756 38.71 5.20 -9.21
N LEU A 757 37.43 5.55 -8.99
CA LEU A 757 36.56 6.03 -10.06
C LEU A 757 36.94 7.44 -10.55
N THR A 758 37.57 8.25 -9.70
CA THR A 758 37.90 9.65 -10.00
C THR A 758 39.32 9.88 -10.53
N GLU A 759 40.18 8.84 -10.60
CA GLU A 759 41.55 8.93 -11.14
C GLU A 759 41.59 9.57 -12.55
N GLU A 760 40.59 9.31 -13.39
CA GLU A 760 40.51 9.82 -14.76
C GLU A 760 40.00 11.27 -14.86
N LEU A 761 39.52 11.87 -13.76
CA LEU A 761 38.95 13.22 -13.74
C LEU A 761 39.96 14.34 -13.49
N GLY A 762 41.25 14.02 -13.30
CA GLY A 762 42.31 14.94 -12.82
C GLY A 762 42.71 16.12 -13.72
N GLY A 763 41.94 16.48 -14.75
CA GLY A 763 42.24 17.55 -15.71
C GLY A 763 41.17 18.63 -15.88
N TYR A 764 40.06 18.56 -15.15
CA TYR A 764 38.92 19.48 -15.27
C TYR A 764 38.93 20.57 -14.19
N ASP A 765 38.29 21.71 -14.50
CA ASP A 765 38.02 22.75 -13.49
C ASP A 765 37.00 22.20 -12.47
N VAL A 766 37.38 22.19 -11.20
CA VAL A 766 36.55 21.66 -10.10
C VAL A 766 35.26 22.44 -9.87
N SER A 767 35.15 23.64 -10.45
CA SER A 767 33.94 24.47 -10.44
C SER A 767 33.05 24.30 -11.68
N ASP A 768 33.49 23.54 -12.70
CA ASP A 768 32.71 23.30 -13.90
C ASP A 768 31.46 22.45 -13.60
N PRO A 769 30.24 22.91 -13.94
CA PRO A 769 29.01 22.13 -13.78
C PRO A 769 29.07 20.73 -14.40
N LEU A 770 29.76 20.54 -15.52
CA LEU A 770 29.92 19.23 -16.16
C LEU A 770 30.78 18.29 -15.30
N TYR A 771 31.86 18.82 -14.71
CA TYR A 771 32.69 18.09 -13.76
C TYR A 771 31.89 17.70 -12.53
N LEU A 772 31.13 18.63 -11.94
CA LEU A 772 30.34 18.40 -10.73
C LEU A 772 29.26 17.34 -10.94
N LYS A 773 28.58 17.35 -12.09
CA LYS A 773 27.61 16.30 -12.47
C LYS A 773 28.28 14.94 -12.64
N LYS A 774 29.44 14.89 -13.27
CA LYS A 774 30.19 13.62 -13.44
C LYS A 774 30.73 13.09 -12.11
N ARG A 775 31.20 13.96 -11.23
CA ARG A 775 31.59 13.62 -9.85
C ARG A 775 30.42 13.04 -9.08
N GLY A 776 29.23 13.65 -9.20
CA GLY A 776 27.99 13.14 -8.62
C GLY A 776 27.63 11.72 -9.06
N GLU A 777 27.76 11.41 -10.36
CA GLU A 777 27.58 10.04 -10.88
C GLU A 777 28.56 9.05 -10.20
N PHE A 778 29.83 9.44 -10.05
CA PHE A 778 30.83 8.60 -9.41
C PHE A 778 30.63 8.44 -7.90
N LEU A 779 30.06 9.41 -7.21
CA LEU A 779 29.65 9.26 -5.80
C LEU A 779 28.63 8.14 -5.65
N VAL A 780 27.59 8.13 -6.48
CA VAL A 780 26.56 7.08 -6.42
C VAL A 780 27.15 5.72 -6.79
N LYS A 781 27.99 5.65 -7.83
CA LYS A 781 28.69 4.41 -8.21
C LYS A 781 29.64 3.89 -7.13
N ALA A 782 30.36 4.77 -6.44
CA ALA A 782 31.22 4.41 -5.33
C ALA A 782 30.43 3.83 -4.16
N TYR A 783 29.29 4.46 -3.81
CA TYR A 783 28.39 3.95 -2.78
C TYR A 783 27.88 2.54 -3.10
N ILE A 784 27.38 2.34 -4.32
CA ILE A 784 26.88 1.03 -4.79
C ILE A 784 27.97 -0.05 -4.66
N ARG A 785 29.20 0.23 -5.16
CA ARG A 785 30.32 -0.71 -5.03
C ARG A 785 30.65 -1.02 -3.58
N SER A 786 30.56 -0.02 -2.72
CA SER A 786 30.92 -0.15 -1.31
C SER A 786 29.94 -1.00 -0.53
N ILE A 787 28.65 -0.89 -0.83
CA ILE A 787 27.66 -1.80 -0.23
C ILE A 787 27.91 -3.24 -0.71
N GLU A 788 28.14 -3.45 -2.00
CA GLU A 788 28.39 -4.80 -2.53
C GLU A 788 29.62 -5.44 -1.88
N GLU A 789 30.69 -4.68 -1.68
CA GLU A 789 31.89 -5.14 -0.98
C GLU A 789 31.62 -5.43 0.50
N PHE A 790 30.95 -4.52 1.21
CA PHE A 790 30.58 -4.68 2.62
C PHE A 790 29.74 -5.94 2.84
N GLU A 791 28.77 -6.20 1.97
CA GLU A 791 27.95 -7.42 2.05
C GLU A 791 28.73 -8.69 1.74
N LYS A 792 29.63 -8.67 0.74
CA LYS A 792 30.49 -9.83 0.47
C LYS A 792 31.36 -10.14 1.67
N GLU A 793 31.90 -9.12 2.32
CA GLU A 793 32.65 -9.29 3.57
C GLU A 793 31.77 -9.87 4.67
N ALA A 794 30.57 -9.34 4.89
CA ALA A 794 29.61 -9.87 5.86
C ALA A 794 29.21 -11.33 5.56
N LEU A 795 28.89 -11.65 4.30
CA LEU A 795 28.52 -13.00 3.88
C LEU A 795 29.70 -13.98 3.97
N ASN A 796 30.91 -13.53 3.66
CA ASN A 796 32.13 -14.32 3.89
C ASN A 796 32.35 -14.57 5.38
N MET A 797 32.11 -13.58 6.24
CA MET A 797 32.18 -13.74 7.69
C MET A 797 31.15 -14.74 8.18
N VAL A 798 29.88 -14.65 7.76
CA VAL A 798 28.80 -15.59 8.12
C VAL A 798 29.11 -17.02 7.69
N ASN A 799 29.70 -17.22 6.51
CA ASN A 799 30.01 -18.55 5.96
C ASN A 799 31.26 -19.22 6.59
N GLN A 800 32.03 -18.54 7.43
CA GLN A 800 33.12 -19.15 8.19
C GLN A 800 32.58 -19.93 9.41
N PRO A 801 33.21 -21.08 9.78
CA PRO A 801 32.81 -21.86 10.95
C PRO A 801 32.69 -21.03 12.24
N LEU A 802 31.89 -21.50 13.19
CA LEU A 802 31.80 -20.90 14.52
C LEU A 802 33.16 -21.04 15.21
N GLN A 803 33.83 -19.92 15.47
CA GLN A 803 35.10 -19.91 16.19
C GLN A 803 34.85 -20.12 17.68
N SER A 804 34.57 -21.37 18.07
CA SER A 804 34.38 -21.75 19.47
C SER A 804 35.52 -22.63 19.98
N GLU A 805 35.90 -22.41 21.24
CA GLU A 805 36.87 -23.27 21.92
C GLU A 805 36.18 -24.57 22.33
N TRP A 806 36.51 -25.66 21.63
CA TRP A 806 36.07 -27.00 21.98
C TRP A 806 37.06 -27.65 22.94
N GLN A 807 36.55 -28.26 24.01
CA GLN A 807 37.34 -29.10 24.91
C GLN A 807 36.72 -30.48 25.00
N TYR A 808 37.54 -31.51 25.23
CA TYR A 808 37.05 -32.87 25.39
C TYR A 808 37.68 -33.58 26.59
N ALA A 809 36.97 -34.55 27.14
CA ALA A 809 37.45 -35.49 28.14
C ALA A 809 36.96 -36.90 27.82
N HIS A 810 37.81 -37.90 28.01
CA HIS A 810 37.43 -39.31 27.80
C HIS A 810 36.59 -39.84 28.97
N ILE A 811 35.62 -40.68 28.64
CA ILE A 811 34.75 -41.38 29.58
C ILE A 811 34.71 -42.87 29.28
N ILE A 812 34.37 -43.67 30.29
CA ILE A 812 34.34 -45.14 30.18
C ILE A 812 33.05 -45.62 29.50
N CYS A 813 31.93 -44.93 29.70
CA CYS A 813 30.62 -45.36 29.22
C CYS A 813 29.68 -44.16 29.01
N ASN A 814 29.14 -44.03 27.79
CA ASN A 814 28.21 -42.95 27.40
C ASN A 814 26.94 -42.95 28.25
N GLU A 815 26.31 -44.12 28.48
CA GLU A 815 25.06 -44.21 29.27
C GLU A 815 25.27 -43.77 30.72
N LYS A 816 26.39 -44.16 31.34
CA LYS A 816 26.72 -43.70 32.71
C LYS A 816 26.97 -42.20 32.76
N ALA A 817 27.68 -41.66 31.77
CA ALA A 817 27.94 -40.22 31.69
C ALA A 817 26.65 -39.42 31.49
N HIS A 818 25.77 -39.88 30.60
CA HIS A 818 24.43 -39.32 30.40
C HIS A 818 23.65 -39.26 31.72
N ASN A 819 23.51 -40.39 32.41
CA ASN A 819 22.76 -40.46 33.67
C ASN A 819 23.33 -39.54 34.76
N LEU A 820 24.65 -39.38 34.83
CA LEU A 820 25.29 -38.50 35.80
C LEU A 820 25.05 -37.01 35.50
N ILE A 821 25.09 -36.63 34.21
CA ILE A 821 24.85 -35.24 33.78
C ILE A 821 23.35 -34.90 33.91
N ALA A 822 22.46 -35.78 33.46
CA ALA A 822 21.01 -35.60 33.52
C ALA A 822 20.47 -35.44 34.95
N ASN A 823 21.12 -36.07 35.94
CA ASN A 823 20.74 -35.95 37.35
C ASN A 823 21.22 -34.63 38.01
N ASN A 824 22.00 -33.80 37.31
CA ASN A 824 22.47 -32.52 37.83
C ASN A 824 21.58 -31.38 37.32
N LYS A 825 20.99 -30.61 38.25
CA LYS A 825 20.06 -29.50 37.97
C LYS A 825 20.66 -28.37 37.12
N GLN A 826 21.98 -28.32 36.93
CA GLN A 826 22.68 -27.32 36.13
C GLN A 826 22.77 -27.67 34.64
N PHE A 827 22.27 -28.84 34.24
CA PHE A 827 22.33 -29.32 32.87
C PHE A 827 20.92 -29.67 32.40
N ARG A 828 20.51 -29.10 31.28
CA ARG A 828 19.23 -29.37 30.62
C ARG A 828 19.46 -30.28 29.43
N LEU A 829 18.65 -31.32 29.31
CA LEU A 829 18.72 -32.21 28.15
C LEU A 829 18.24 -31.48 26.89
N LEU A 830 19.04 -31.50 25.83
CA LEU A 830 18.67 -30.95 24.52
C LEU A 830 18.26 -32.07 23.55
N TYR A 831 19.03 -33.16 23.53
CA TYR A 831 18.79 -34.28 22.62
C TYR A 831 19.33 -35.59 23.20
N ILE A 832 18.66 -36.70 22.89
CA ILE A 832 19.13 -38.06 23.18
C ILE A 832 18.70 -39.03 22.08
N ASP A 833 19.64 -39.85 21.62
CA ASP A 833 19.37 -41.04 20.82
C ASP A 833 20.24 -42.22 21.31
N GLY A 834 20.21 -43.35 20.59
CA GLY A 834 21.01 -44.53 20.95
C GLY A 834 22.53 -44.36 20.80
N ASN A 835 23.01 -43.23 20.27
CA ASN A 835 24.40 -42.99 19.91
C ASN A 835 25.03 -41.79 20.65
N ARG A 836 24.25 -40.71 20.87
CA ARG A 836 24.68 -39.46 21.51
C ARG A 836 23.64 -38.90 22.47
N SER A 837 24.11 -38.12 23.43
CA SER A 837 23.23 -37.22 24.19
C SER A 837 23.87 -35.85 24.31
N SER A 838 23.05 -34.80 24.31
CA SER A 838 23.53 -33.42 24.43
C SER A 838 22.74 -32.63 25.47
N PHE A 839 23.43 -31.68 26.09
CA PHE A 839 22.91 -30.88 27.18
C PHE A 839 23.31 -29.42 27.04
N MET A 840 22.48 -28.54 27.57
CA MET A 840 22.80 -27.14 27.80
C MET A 840 23.18 -26.97 29.26
N TRP A 841 24.34 -26.36 29.51
CA TRP A 841 24.68 -25.82 30.82
C TRP A 841 24.18 -24.38 30.87
N ASP A 842 23.41 -24.02 31.89
CA ASP A 842 22.92 -22.66 32.10
C ASP A 842 23.04 -22.23 33.57
N ARG A 843 23.47 -20.99 33.80
CA ARG A 843 23.62 -20.45 35.15
C ARG A 843 23.56 -18.93 35.17
N PHE A 844 22.81 -18.38 36.13
CA PHE A 844 22.84 -16.95 36.40
C PHE A 844 24.06 -16.58 37.27
N CYS A 845 24.82 -15.55 36.87
CA CYS A 845 25.90 -15.00 37.67
C CYS A 845 25.44 -13.75 38.43
N ALA A 846 25.86 -13.60 39.69
CA ALA A 846 25.54 -12.43 40.52
C ALA A 846 26.10 -11.10 39.97
N GLN A 847 26.97 -11.15 38.96
CA GLN A 847 27.55 -10.00 38.26
C GLN A 847 26.70 -9.51 37.07
N GLY A 848 25.54 -10.12 36.80
CA GLY A 848 24.59 -9.67 35.77
C GLY A 848 24.62 -10.44 34.44
N ASN A 849 25.67 -11.22 34.16
CA ASN A 849 25.81 -11.94 32.89
C ASN A 849 25.36 -13.41 33.00
N TYR A 850 24.54 -13.88 32.06
CA TYR A 850 24.15 -15.29 31.97
C TYR A 850 25.33 -16.15 31.49
N GLN A 851 25.58 -17.27 32.16
CA GLN A 851 26.58 -18.25 31.74
C GLN A 851 25.87 -19.42 31.06
N TRP A 852 26.36 -19.83 29.89
CA TRP A 852 25.86 -21.03 29.24
C TRP A 852 26.89 -21.70 28.34
N GLY A 853 26.65 -22.96 28.02
CA GLY A 853 27.51 -23.77 27.14
C GLY A 853 26.81 -25.03 26.66
N TYR A 854 27.37 -25.63 25.62
CA TYR A 854 26.89 -26.87 25.01
C TYR A 854 27.76 -28.05 25.42
N VAL A 855 27.12 -29.16 25.78
CA VAL A 855 27.75 -30.44 26.13
C VAL A 855 27.26 -31.49 25.16
N LEU A 856 28.19 -32.27 24.60
CA LEU A 856 27.91 -33.44 23.79
C LEU A 856 28.60 -34.66 24.39
N VAL A 857 27.86 -35.73 24.61
CA VAL A 857 28.36 -37.04 25.00
C VAL A 857 28.21 -37.97 23.81
N LYS A 858 29.33 -38.35 23.18
CA LYS A 858 29.38 -39.21 21.99
C LYS A 858 30.73 -39.94 21.96
N ASP A 859 30.77 -41.16 21.43
CA ASP A 859 32.03 -41.90 21.17
C ASP A 859 32.99 -42.02 22.37
N SER A 860 32.46 -42.30 23.58
CA SER A 860 33.27 -42.38 24.82
C SER A 860 34.00 -41.07 25.15
N MET A 861 33.45 -39.93 24.74
CA MET A 861 33.96 -38.60 25.03
C MET A 861 32.83 -37.67 25.49
N ILE A 862 33.19 -36.74 26.38
CA ILE A 862 32.40 -35.55 26.67
C ILE A 862 33.11 -34.40 25.98
N ILE A 863 32.42 -33.75 25.04
CA ILE A 863 32.88 -32.59 24.28
C ILE A 863 32.07 -31.39 24.75
N ILE A 864 32.74 -30.29 25.05
CA ILE A 864 32.12 -29.07 25.57
C ILE A 864 32.58 -27.86 24.79
N THR A 865 31.70 -26.88 24.68
CA THR A 865 32.03 -25.56 24.18
C THR A 865 31.11 -24.50 24.81
N ALA A 866 31.56 -23.27 24.84
CA ALA A 866 30.80 -22.13 25.36
C ALA A 866 31.09 -20.92 24.47
N PRO A 867 30.15 -19.96 24.39
CA PRO A 867 30.38 -18.70 23.68
C PRO A 867 31.64 -17.98 24.19
N PRO A 868 32.32 -17.20 23.34
CA PRO A 868 33.43 -16.35 23.76
C PRO A 868 33.06 -15.50 24.98
N GLY A 869 33.99 -15.40 25.94
CA GLY A 869 33.78 -14.64 27.18
C GLY A 869 33.04 -15.36 28.31
N LYS A 870 32.46 -16.56 28.09
CA LYS A 870 31.86 -17.36 29.17
C LYS A 870 32.93 -18.16 29.94
N ASP A 871 32.65 -18.47 31.22
CA ASP A 871 33.61 -19.11 32.14
C ASP A 871 33.75 -20.62 31.91
N MET A 872 34.60 -21.00 30.95
CA MET A 872 34.90 -22.39 30.60
C MET A 872 35.49 -23.20 31.77
N ASN A 873 36.26 -22.56 32.67
CA ASN A 873 36.86 -23.24 33.81
C ASN A 873 35.80 -23.69 34.82
N LYS A 874 34.82 -22.82 35.07
CA LYS A 874 33.68 -23.12 35.94
C LYS A 874 32.75 -24.14 35.30
N PHE A 875 32.50 -24.03 34.00
CA PHE A 875 31.74 -25.03 33.24
C PHE A 875 32.36 -26.43 33.38
N ALA A 876 33.66 -26.58 33.10
CA ALA A 876 34.38 -27.84 33.29
C ALA A 876 34.35 -28.35 34.75
N LYS A 877 34.40 -27.43 35.74
CA LYS A 877 34.31 -27.77 37.17
C LYS A 877 32.94 -28.29 37.58
N ASP A 878 31.86 -27.70 37.05
CA ASP A 878 30.50 -28.13 37.32
C ASP A 878 30.21 -29.50 36.67
N ILE A 879 30.82 -29.80 35.51
CA ILE A 879 30.81 -31.17 34.96
C ILE A 879 31.55 -32.12 35.90
N ARG A 880 32.79 -31.82 36.31
CA ARG A 880 33.54 -32.68 37.27
C ARG A 880 32.76 -32.95 38.56
N ARG A 881 31.96 -31.99 39.03
CA ARG A 881 31.08 -32.18 40.20
C ARG A 881 29.97 -33.20 39.96
N ALA A 882 29.39 -33.26 38.76
CA ALA A 882 28.41 -34.29 38.40
C ALA A 882 29.02 -35.71 38.49
N PHE A 883 30.32 -35.85 38.25
CA PHE A 883 31.04 -37.13 38.28
C PHE A 883 31.65 -37.46 39.64
N LYS A 884 31.51 -36.61 40.66
CA LYS A 884 32.23 -36.73 41.95
C LYS A 884 31.86 -37.97 42.78
N CYS A 885 30.74 -38.63 42.47
CA CYS A 885 30.28 -39.86 43.14
C CYS A 885 30.92 -41.14 42.55
N VAL A 886 31.73 -41.00 41.49
CA VAL A 886 32.46 -42.08 40.82
C VAL A 886 33.93 -41.64 40.90
N ASP A 887 34.86 -42.48 41.34
CA ASP A 887 36.30 -42.14 41.41
C ASP A 887 36.91 -41.94 39.99
N LEU A 888 36.46 -40.91 39.29
CA LEU A 888 36.73 -40.64 37.88
C LEU A 888 37.20 -39.19 37.74
N VAL A 889 38.46 -39.01 37.35
CA VAL A 889 39.03 -37.67 37.12
C VAL A 889 38.84 -37.29 35.65
N LEU A 890 37.91 -36.36 35.38
CA LEU A 890 37.74 -35.78 34.05
C LEU A 890 38.75 -34.65 33.79
N ALA A 891 39.74 -34.93 32.94
CA ALA A 891 40.71 -33.95 32.47
C ALA A 891 40.32 -33.43 31.08
N PHE A 892 39.70 -32.25 31.04
CA PHE A 892 39.39 -31.54 29.79
C PHE A 892 40.65 -31.02 29.13
N ARG A 893 40.79 -31.29 27.83
CA ARG A 893 41.88 -30.80 26.98
C ARG A 893 41.30 -30.02 25.80
N PRO A 894 41.98 -28.98 25.30
CA PRO A 894 41.62 -28.34 24.05
C PRO A 894 41.53 -29.38 22.92
N ALA A 895 40.49 -29.29 22.11
CA ALA A 895 40.29 -30.18 20.97
C ALA A 895 40.96 -29.59 19.73
N GLU A 896 42.09 -30.16 19.30
CA GLU A 896 42.68 -29.85 18.00
C GLU A 896 41.95 -30.65 16.91
N LEU A 897 40.88 -30.06 16.36
CA LEU A 897 39.96 -30.74 15.45
C LEU A 897 40.15 -30.28 14.00
N GLY A 898 40.08 -31.22 13.06
CA GLY A 898 40.03 -30.88 11.63
C GLY A 898 38.69 -30.26 11.22
N LEU A 899 38.68 -29.46 10.15
CA LEU A 899 37.52 -28.71 9.65
C LEU A 899 36.24 -29.56 9.50
N LYS A 900 36.38 -30.82 9.04
CA LYS A 900 35.25 -31.75 8.87
C LYS A 900 34.58 -32.10 10.20
N MET A 901 35.37 -32.34 11.24
CA MET A 901 34.86 -32.69 12.57
C MET A 901 34.25 -31.47 13.26
N LEU A 902 34.84 -30.28 13.07
CA LEU A 902 34.27 -29.03 13.57
C LEU A 902 32.88 -28.77 12.99
N LYS A 903 32.71 -28.89 11.67
CA LYS A 903 31.40 -28.74 11.02
C LYS A 903 30.38 -29.76 11.52
N GLU A 904 30.81 -30.98 11.84
CA GLU A 904 29.93 -32.01 12.39
C GLU A 904 29.45 -31.63 13.81
N LEU A 905 30.37 -31.20 14.68
CA LEU A 905 30.04 -30.75 16.04
C LEU A 905 29.15 -29.50 16.04
N GLU A 906 29.45 -28.53 15.19
CA GLU A 906 28.61 -27.35 14.96
C GLU A 906 27.21 -27.75 14.48
N GLY A 907 27.13 -28.68 13.51
CA GLY A 907 25.86 -29.19 13.01
C GLY A 907 24.99 -29.82 14.11
N TYR A 908 25.60 -30.59 15.02
CA TYR A 908 24.89 -31.11 16.19
C TYR A 908 24.45 -30.00 17.14
N MET A 909 25.34 -29.07 17.47
CA MET A 909 25.03 -27.96 18.38
C MET A 909 23.87 -27.11 17.84
N VAL A 910 23.92 -26.72 16.56
CA VAL A 910 22.88 -25.92 15.91
C VAL A 910 21.56 -26.68 15.88
N ALA A 911 21.55 -27.94 15.45
CA ALA A 911 20.31 -28.73 15.38
C ALA A 911 19.66 -28.88 16.76
N ASP A 912 20.45 -29.19 17.79
CA ASP A 912 19.95 -29.42 19.15
C ASP A 912 19.43 -28.13 19.79
N LEU A 913 20.19 -27.03 19.68
CA LEU A 913 19.79 -25.73 20.21
C LEU A 913 18.58 -25.16 19.45
N ALA A 914 18.51 -25.32 18.12
CA ALA A 914 17.40 -24.81 17.32
C ALA A 914 16.08 -25.48 17.72
N ASN A 915 16.08 -26.81 17.85
CA ASN A 915 14.89 -27.54 18.30
C ASN A 915 14.47 -27.13 19.71
N TYR A 916 15.44 -26.97 20.62
CA TYR A 916 15.15 -26.56 22.00
C TYR A 916 14.59 -25.13 22.08
N PHE A 917 15.16 -24.18 21.35
CA PHE A 917 14.73 -22.78 21.35
C PHE A 917 13.40 -22.56 20.63
N ASP A 918 13.06 -23.37 19.62
CA ASP A 918 11.73 -23.40 18.98
C ASP A 918 10.64 -23.73 20.02
N GLU A 919 10.95 -24.62 20.97
CA GLU A 919 10.06 -24.97 22.09
C GLU A 919 10.17 -24.00 23.29
N ASN A 920 11.23 -23.18 23.38
CA ASN A 920 11.56 -22.32 24.54
C ASN A 920 12.04 -20.91 24.14
N PRO A 921 11.21 -20.09 23.46
CA PRO A 921 11.64 -18.81 22.88
C PRO A 921 12.05 -17.76 23.94
N ALA A 922 11.44 -17.77 25.13
CA ALA A 922 11.84 -16.85 26.19
C ALA A 922 13.29 -17.06 26.67
N GLN A 923 13.79 -18.31 26.61
CA GLN A 923 15.19 -18.60 26.98
C GLN A 923 16.17 -18.25 25.87
N SER A 924 15.78 -18.34 24.60
CA SER A 924 16.65 -17.95 23.49
C SER A 924 16.98 -16.46 23.53
N LEU A 925 16.00 -15.60 23.84
CA LEU A 925 16.19 -14.15 23.99
C LEU A 925 17.18 -13.80 25.11
N ILE A 926 17.20 -14.59 26.18
CA ILE A 926 18.09 -14.36 27.33
C ILE A 926 19.51 -14.85 27.02
N LEU A 927 19.64 -16.03 26.40
CA LEU A 927 20.93 -16.69 26.21
C LEU A 927 21.69 -16.21 24.97
N LEU A 928 20.99 -15.72 23.94
CA LEU A 928 21.57 -15.19 22.70
C LEU A 928 21.84 -13.68 22.75
N ARG A 929 21.83 -13.08 23.93
CA ARG A 929 22.19 -11.68 24.14
C ARG A 929 23.70 -11.53 24.33
N GLN A 930 24.28 -10.53 23.67
CA GLN A 930 25.67 -10.13 23.87
C GLN A 930 25.87 -9.53 25.27
N ASP A 931 26.90 -10.00 25.99
CA ASP A 931 27.33 -9.43 27.27
C ASP A 931 28.21 -8.20 27.02
N SER A 932 28.16 -7.22 27.92
CA SER A 932 29.12 -6.10 27.93
C SER A 932 30.41 -6.50 28.65
N PHE A 933 31.56 -6.31 28.00
CA PHE A 933 32.88 -6.62 28.57
C PHE A 933 33.76 -5.37 28.62
N ASN A 934 34.69 -5.30 29.58
CA ASN A 934 35.72 -4.25 29.59
C ASN A 934 36.78 -4.41 28.47
N ASN A 935 36.69 -5.47 27.66
CA ASN A 935 37.62 -5.78 26.59
C ASN A 935 36.83 -5.83 25.28
N GLU A 936 36.98 -4.77 24.47
CA GLU A 936 36.25 -4.57 23.22
C GLU A 936 36.45 -5.73 22.23
N GLU A 937 37.65 -6.32 22.18
CA GLU A 937 37.94 -7.47 21.31
C GLU A 937 37.14 -8.71 21.71
N LYS A 938 37.01 -9.00 23.01
CA LYS A 938 36.22 -10.13 23.49
C LYS A 938 34.72 -9.91 23.30
N GLU A 939 34.26 -8.67 23.45
CA GLU A 939 32.88 -8.29 23.19
C GLU A 939 32.53 -8.46 21.72
N TRP A 940 33.39 -7.98 20.83
CA TRP A 940 33.27 -8.17 19.39
C TRP A 940 33.25 -9.64 18.98
N GLN A 941 34.19 -10.46 19.50
CA GLN A 941 34.24 -11.90 19.25
C GLN A 941 32.95 -12.62 19.70
N GLN A 942 32.40 -12.25 20.87
CA GLN A 942 31.13 -12.82 21.33
C GLN A 942 29.95 -12.38 20.45
N GLY A 943 29.91 -11.10 20.04
CA GLY A 943 28.88 -10.58 19.14
C GLY A 943 28.85 -11.31 17.79
N VAL A 944 30.02 -11.47 17.16
CA VAL A 944 30.16 -12.24 15.90
C VAL A 944 29.72 -13.69 16.09
N PHE A 945 30.12 -14.34 17.18
CA PHE A 945 29.71 -15.72 17.48
C PHE A 945 28.19 -15.86 17.61
N LEU A 946 27.54 -14.96 18.37
CA LEU A 946 26.09 -15.01 18.62
C LEU A 946 25.28 -14.70 17.36
N LEU A 947 25.70 -13.72 16.55
CA LEU A 947 25.07 -13.41 15.26
C LEU A 947 25.11 -14.60 14.30
N LYS A 948 26.29 -15.23 14.16
CA LYS A 948 26.45 -16.45 13.33
C LYS A 948 25.58 -17.59 13.83
N LEU A 949 25.59 -17.84 15.15
CA LEU A 949 24.78 -18.89 15.75
C LEU A 949 23.30 -18.63 15.48
N GLY A 950 22.82 -17.40 15.68
CA GLY A 950 21.44 -16.99 15.37
C GLY A 950 21.04 -17.30 13.93
N SER A 951 21.88 -16.92 12.96
CA SER A 951 21.64 -17.23 11.53
C SER A 951 21.54 -18.73 11.28
N LEU A 952 22.47 -19.52 11.83
CA LEU A 952 22.49 -20.98 11.63
C LEU A 952 21.26 -21.68 12.26
N LEU A 953 20.78 -21.18 13.41
CA LEU A 953 19.58 -21.70 14.06
C LEU A 953 18.34 -21.43 13.18
N MET A 954 18.22 -20.22 12.63
CA MET A 954 17.11 -19.84 11.75
C MET A 954 17.10 -20.64 10.45
N ASP A 955 18.25 -20.75 9.78
CA ASP A 955 18.40 -21.56 8.56
C ASP A 955 17.98 -23.02 8.78
N TYR A 956 18.32 -23.58 9.95
CA TYR A 956 17.92 -24.94 10.31
C TYR A 956 16.39 -25.07 10.45
N LEU A 957 15.74 -24.13 11.14
CA LEU A 957 14.28 -24.14 11.35
C LEU A 957 13.52 -23.92 10.04
N GLU A 958 13.98 -23.03 9.15
CA GLU A 958 13.37 -22.83 7.83
C GLU A 958 13.47 -24.06 6.94
N ASN A 959 14.65 -24.69 6.88
CA ASN A 959 14.83 -25.92 6.11
C ASN A 959 13.99 -27.08 6.66
N LYS A 960 13.78 -27.13 7.98
CA LYS A 960 12.89 -28.09 8.63
C LYS A 960 11.42 -27.84 8.28
N LYS A 961 10.99 -26.57 8.18
CA LYS A 961 9.63 -26.19 7.72
C LYS A 961 9.43 -26.58 6.25
N LYS A 962 10.37 -26.24 5.36
CA LYS A 962 10.32 -26.61 3.92
C LYS A 962 10.20 -28.12 3.70
N LYS A 963 11.01 -28.92 4.41
CA LYS A 963 10.93 -30.39 4.33
C LYS A 963 9.61 -30.96 4.86
N LYS A 964 8.92 -30.30 5.80
CA LYS A 964 7.59 -30.72 6.24
C LYS A 964 6.52 -30.43 5.19
N THR A 965 6.61 -29.32 4.48
CA THR A 965 5.70 -28.97 3.36
C THR A 965 5.90 -29.82 2.11
N ASP A 966 7.10 -30.36 1.86
CA ASP A 966 7.34 -31.28 0.73
C ASP A 966 6.90 -32.73 1.05
N LEU A 967 6.50 -33.02 2.30
CA LEU A 967 6.06 -34.32 2.79
C LEU A 967 4.55 -34.36 3.14
N ILE A 968 3.85 -33.23 2.96
CA ILE A 968 2.39 -33.09 3.04
C ILE A 968 1.89 -32.86 1.62
#